data_AF-A0A7V2HJI3-F1
#
_entry.id   AF-A0A7V2HJI3-F1
#
_cell.length_a   1.000
_cell.length_b   1.000
_cell.length_c   1.000
_cell.angle_alpha   90.00
_cell.angle_beta   90.00
_cell.angle_gamma   90.00
#
_symmetry.space_group_name_H-M   'P 1'
#
loop_
_entity.id
_entity.type
_entity.pdbx_description
1 polymer ?
#
loop_
_entity_poly.entity_id
_entity_poly.type
_entity_poly.pdbx_seq_one_letter_code
_entity_poly.pdbx_strand_id
1 'polypeptide(L)'
;MRTLVFSVLLAAADAALAATFGSVTPINGGATDIVLDEGRERLYIVNSTQNRIEVYSISQRRLLNPIPTGPFPLAAAMSRDGARLYVTVYDASALEVFDLDRQTLVERVTLTAPPEGVAVGGDERVLITTIGTNPQSSEGRLILFSPYAAADRLRNVVTTLPPPAAASIPAPPSQVFNASRSRLVASADGRYIIGLNNPNQNSRLVFVYEVASGSVLRSRTVTSLSSVLSVASDGSRFMAGLSLFDTATLAILAQMNAANSVYPFPNNVNFNTQQVQGGSLFAPNGGELYAAFNITPVQSPAARANSSQLMIADPDNLLIRMGLQLPENLSGKMVATSDGGLLFALSQSGFLTLPVSQIADSPLALVDNPVAFVTSDQCGAPGAKSTAQVEVRNGGRGQMTVTAQVLQTGPTFTAPIAGAGPGGGAAGVTVPIVIPGGGVVNLPLPGANQGNAAAGTSQQTAVAATAPRVTVRQTSGGATLEFAFNSAVSSSLGTATPTDFLVQSAQAINIPPRVRVYQNYRNAEAVGTVFEVPVSVSIAEGLTDIVADAVRQRLYIANSGLNRIEVFDMREQRFVKRIKVGQLPRSLALHPGGDLLYVANSGGESISIVDLDRDEVVGTVRFPPVPYNAAFALNTPASIAASLSGVQIIMSDGRLWRVVDGQAIPRPASRLVGATALPAPRSMAASPGGEFVLVLAGNGVAYLYDAMADDFVLSQTVASTPIQGYFGSLAAGPRGQYWVVNGNVLNSSLTAVGAAGSTAQVAAAVAVNATTVARFTQPARSSATAAVTSAPTVDLVDANTGALRGSFAAVEGPLSVQTGTARVNINARGMAVDTAGSTAYLLTASGLSIVPLSAPALQDRPAVASNGVLNGASLQPGLAPGSVISIFGRALGDQASAAAPLPGLLGGVCVTLNNRPMPLVMTSPQQINAQIPPDLPTGRYPLIVRAIGKNVASAPQTVTVARYAPAAYTQPSGEAALYHANGQPVTRSNKARRDEPLIMYASGLGVTTGGRVTAGQPSPDSPLAVTAPVKVYFGDPSIREAEVIVDSSSLVPGLVGVYQIALRVPGAHLRGDALPATIRIGGVDSPKTGTVPTVAVD
;
A
#
# COMPACT_ATOMS: atom_id res chain seq x y z
N MET A 1 57.99 43.82 -0.25
CA MET A 1 58.27 42.96 -1.43
C MET A 1 57.82 41.55 -1.10
N ARG A 2 57.04 40.94 -2.01
CA ARG A 2 56.54 39.55 -2.05
C ARG A 2 55.24 39.23 -1.30
N THR A 3 54.17 39.40 -2.07
CA THR A 3 52.82 38.81 -1.98
C THR A 3 52.76 37.64 -3.00
N LEU A 4 51.81 36.71 -2.79
CA LEU A 4 51.52 35.47 -3.57
C LEU A 4 52.55 34.34 -3.35
N VAL A 5 52.19 33.13 -2.92
CA VAL A 5 51.30 32.14 -3.55
C VAL A 5 50.95 31.09 -2.48
N PHE A 6 49.66 30.77 -2.29
CA PHE A 6 49.08 29.41 -2.12
C PHE A 6 47.60 29.55 -1.68
N SER A 7 46.77 30.01 -2.61
CA SER A 7 45.36 29.68 -2.68
C SER A 7 45.23 28.72 -3.87
N VAL A 8 44.31 27.75 -3.79
CA VAL A 8 44.07 26.59 -4.70
C VAL A 8 44.64 25.28 -4.13
N LEU A 9 43.82 24.59 -3.32
CA LEU A 9 43.46 23.15 -3.41
C LEU A 9 42.80 22.68 -2.11
N LEU A 10 41.51 23.01 -1.94
CA LEU A 10 40.54 22.21 -1.18
C LEU A 10 39.11 22.69 -1.52
N ALA A 11 38.85 22.89 -2.81
CA ALA A 11 37.52 22.68 -3.36
C ALA A 11 37.47 21.22 -3.81
N ALA A 12 37.57 20.30 -2.83
CA ALA A 12 36.99 18.99 -3.05
C ALA A 12 35.49 19.25 -3.17
N ALA A 13 34.87 18.75 -4.24
CA ALA A 13 33.43 18.65 -4.28
C ALA A 13 33.00 17.96 -2.97
N ASP A 14 32.37 18.71 -2.06
CA ASP A 14 31.65 18.12 -0.95
C ASP A 14 30.62 17.21 -1.61
N ALA A 15 30.93 15.91 -1.66
CA ALA A 15 29.89 14.91 -1.71
C ALA A 15 29.06 15.20 -0.46
N ALA A 16 27.94 15.91 -0.64
CA ALA A 16 27.08 16.37 0.44
C ALA A 16 26.77 15.19 1.36
N LEU A 17 27.48 15.13 2.49
CA LEU A 17 27.24 14.10 3.50
C LEU A 17 25.86 14.39 4.10
N ALA A 18 25.03 13.36 4.19
CA ALA A 18 23.71 13.49 4.82
C ALA A 18 23.87 13.93 6.29
N ALA A 19 22.98 14.82 6.74
CA ALA A 19 23.00 15.33 8.10
C ALA A 19 22.68 14.21 9.12
N THR A 20 23.53 14.04 10.14
CA THR A 20 23.33 13.09 11.24
C THR A 20 22.97 13.82 12.54
N PHE A 21 22.31 13.12 13.45
CA PHE A 21 21.83 13.65 14.72
C PHE A 21 22.63 13.08 15.90
N GLY A 22 23.15 13.97 16.74
CA GLY A 22 23.94 13.65 17.93
C GLY A 22 25.45 13.75 17.74
N SER A 23 26.17 13.62 18.85
CA SER A 23 27.64 13.70 18.90
C SER A 23 28.24 12.49 19.61
N VAL A 24 29.31 11.93 19.03
CA VAL A 24 30.05 10.80 19.60
C VAL A 24 31.10 11.31 20.60
N THR A 25 31.12 10.73 21.79
CA THR A 25 32.24 10.87 22.73
C THR A 25 33.04 9.56 22.72
N PRO A 26 34.27 9.55 22.18
CA PRO A 26 35.05 8.33 22.07
C PRO A 26 35.55 7.88 23.44
N ILE A 27 35.52 6.57 23.68
CA ILE A 27 36.13 5.91 24.84
C ILE A 27 37.09 4.85 24.33
N ASN A 28 38.26 4.75 24.95
CA ASN A 28 39.24 3.71 24.60
C ASN A 28 38.79 2.37 25.21
N GLY A 29 38.60 1.35 24.38
CA GLY A 29 38.08 0.06 24.82
C GLY A 29 36.56 -0.06 24.74
N GLY A 30 36.03 -1.22 25.13
CA GLY A 30 34.62 -1.56 24.95
C GLY A 30 33.74 -1.24 26.17
N ALA A 31 32.77 -0.34 25.99
CA ALA A 31 31.74 -0.04 26.98
C ALA A 31 30.62 -1.09 26.98
N THR A 32 30.19 -1.55 28.16
CA THR A 32 29.19 -2.64 28.31
C THR A 32 27.91 -2.23 29.01
N ASP A 33 27.97 -1.19 29.84
CA ASP A 33 26.81 -0.61 30.51
C ASP A 33 27.02 0.90 30.78
N ILE A 34 25.91 1.61 30.97
CA ILE A 34 25.87 3.04 31.27
C ILE A 34 24.85 3.31 32.38
N VAL A 35 25.24 4.14 33.35
CA VAL A 35 24.39 4.57 34.46
C VAL A 35 24.43 6.09 34.54
N LEU A 36 23.25 6.71 34.60
CA LEU A 36 23.08 8.14 34.75
C LEU A 36 22.87 8.50 36.23
N ASP A 37 23.69 9.42 36.72
CA ASP A 37 23.53 10.10 38.01
C ASP A 37 23.28 11.58 37.75
N GLU A 38 22.00 11.94 37.64
CA GLU A 38 21.59 13.33 37.39
C GLU A 38 21.95 14.24 38.56
N GLY A 39 21.86 13.76 39.79
CA GLY A 39 22.14 14.54 40.99
C GLY A 39 23.57 15.06 41.04
N ARG A 40 24.53 14.27 40.51
CA ARG A 40 25.94 14.67 40.38
C ARG A 40 26.33 15.14 38.97
N GLU A 41 25.38 15.20 38.03
CA GLU A 41 25.61 15.47 36.60
C GLU A 41 26.68 14.56 35.97
N ARG A 42 26.61 13.26 36.26
CA ARG A 42 27.61 12.26 35.87
C ARG A 42 27.01 11.10 35.09
N LEU A 43 27.79 10.60 34.14
CA LEU A 43 27.59 9.26 33.56
C LEU A 43 28.70 8.35 34.05
N TYR A 44 28.32 7.16 34.50
CA TYR A 44 29.23 6.07 34.84
C TYR A 44 29.15 5.04 33.72
N ILE A 45 30.24 4.87 32.97
CA ILE A 45 30.32 3.93 31.85
C ILE A 45 31.22 2.76 32.23
N VAL A 46 30.68 1.54 32.21
CA VAL A 46 31.43 0.32 32.54
C VAL A 46 32.33 -0.06 31.37
N ASN A 47 33.65 -0.04 31.57
CA ASN A 47 34.64 -0.41 30.55
C ASN A 47 35.29 -1.75 30.87
N SER A 48 34.78 -2.80 30.23
CA SER A 48 35.20 -4.18 30.50
C SER A 48 36.65 -4.45 30.09
N THR A 49 37.09 -3.83 29.00
CA THR A 49 38.44 -4.07 28.44
C THR A 49 39.55 -3.38 29.23
N GLN A 50 39.21 -2.34 30.00
CA GLN A 50 40.16 -1.56 30.78
C GLN A 50 40.01 -1.76 32.30
N ASN A 51 39.10 -2.65 32.72
CA ASN A 51 38.86 -2.99 34.13
C ASN A 51 38.59 -1.75 35.01
N ARG A 52 37.73 -0.85 34.51
CA ARG A 52 37.39 0.39 35.19
C ARG A 52 36.03 0.94 34.79
N ILE A 53 35.55 1.92 35.54
CA ILE A 53 34.36 2.72 35.24
C ILE A 53 34.85 4.09 34.78
N GLU A 54 34.52 4.47 33.56
CA GLU A 54 34.74 5.83 33.07
C GLU A 54 33.70 6.76 33.70
N VAL A 55 34.14 7.92 34.18
CA VAL A 55 33.26 8.94 34.76
C VAL A 55 33.22 10.12 33.80
N TYR A 56 32.06 10.44 33.24
CA TYR A 56 31.88 11.57 32.34
C TYR A 56 31.06 12.67 33.02
N SER A 57 31.54 13.91 32.98
CA SER A 57 30.79 15.08 33.46
C SER A 57 29.92 15.63 32.34
N ILE A 58 28.61 15.69 32.58
CA ILE A 58 27.62 16.19 31.61
C ILE A 58 27.80 17.70 31.40
N SER A 59 27.99 18.47 32.48
CA SER A 59 28.18 19.92 32.40
C SER A 59 29.52 20.32 31.78
N GLN A 60 30.61 19.63 32.12
CA GLN A 60 31.95 19.93 31.57
C GLN A 60 32.20 19.28 30.21
N ARG A 61 31.32 18.38 29.77
CA ARG A 61 31.42 17.60 28.52
C ARG A 61 32.76 16.88 28.34
N ARG A 62 33.32 16.33 29.42
CA ARG A 62 34.62 15.64 29.40
C ARG A 62 34.67 14.45 30.37
N LEU A 63 35.58 13.53 30.11
CA LEU A 63 35.94 12.46 31.02
C LEU A 63 36.71 13.00 32.24
N LEU A 64 36.38 12.49 33.41
CA LEU A 64 37.04 12.71 34.69
C LEU A 64 37.93 11.50 35.03
N ASN A 65 38.46 11.46 36.26
CA ASN A 65 39.24 10.31 36.73
C ASN A 65 38.36 9.05 36.76
N PRO A 66 38.81 7.93 36.17
CA PRO A 66 38.07 6.67 36.19
C PRO A 66 38.19 5.97 37.55
N ILE A 67 37.21 5.12 37.87
CA ILE A 67 37.18 4.30 39.08
C ILE A 67 37.67 2.88 38.73
N PRO A 68 38.77 2.37 39.32
CA PRO A 68 39.26 1.02 39.03
C PRO A 68 38.32 -0.05 39.56
N THR A 69 38.17 -1.15 38.80
CA THR A 69 37.37 -2.32 39.20
C THR A 69 38.21 -3.59 39.17
N GLY A 70 37.66 -4.70 39.64
CA GLY A 70 38.18 -6.04 39.30
C GLY A 70 38.13 -6.34 37.78
N PRO A 71 38.70 -7.47 37.35
CA PRO A 71 38.81 -7.84 35.94
C PRO A 71 37.44 -8.08 35.29
N PHE A 72 37.25 -7.49 34.11
CA PHE A 72 36.09 -7.70 33.23
C PHE A 72 34.73 -7.35 33.88
N PRO A 73 34.51 -6.08 34.31
CA PRO A 73 33.21 -5.61 34.80
C PRO A 73 32.17 -5.60 33.66
N LEU A 74 30.88 -5.85 33.93
CA LEU A 74 29.85 -6.00 32.88
C LEU A 74 28.63 -5.09 32.98
N ALA A 75 28.07 -4.97 34.17
CA ALA A 75 26.83 -4.23 34.42
C ALA A 75 26.95 -3.45 35.72
N ALA A 76 26.24 -2.34 35.80
CA ALA A 76 26.21 -1.51 36.98
C ALA A 76 24.79 -1.00 37.28
N ALA A 77 24.48 -0.89 38.58
CA ALA A 77 23.23 -0.30 39.04
C ALA A 77 23.51 0.59 40.26
N MET A 78 22.92 1.78 40.27
CA MET A 78 23.01 2.72 41.38
C MET A 78 21.94 2.41 42.43
N SER A 79 22.27 2.57 43.71
CA SER A 79 21.30 2.54 44.80
C SER A 79 20.23 3.62 44.62
N ARG A 80 19.03 3.43 45.19
CA ARG A 80 17.94 4.40 45.02
C ARG A 80 18.22 5.71 45.78
N ASP A 81 18.98 5.62 46.87
CA ASP A 81 19.53 6.77 47.59
C ASP A 81 20.69 7.50 46.86
N GLY A 82 21.20 6.94 45.75
CA GLY A 82 22.30 7.52 44.98
C GLY A 82 23.67 7.49 45.69
N ALA A 83 23.82 6.79 46.80
CA ALA A 83 25.08 6.73 47.56
C ALA A 83 26.06 5.68 47.02
N ARG A 84 25.56 4.59 46.42
CA ARG A 84 26.35 3.41 46.05
C ARG A 84 26.16 3.03 44.59
N LEU A 85 27.23 2.50 43.99
CA LEU A 85 27.21 1.87 42.68
C LEU A 85 27.61 0.40 42.82
N TYR A 86 26.68 -0.49 42.46
CA TYR A 86 26.88 -1.93 42.43
C TYR A 86 27.34 -2.36 41.05
N VAL A 87 28.48 -3.03 40.98
CA VAL A 87 29.11 -3.42 39.71
C VAL A 87 29.37 -4.92 39.69
N THR A 88 28.89 -5.60 38.66
CA THR A 88 29.15 -7.04 38.47
C THR A 88 30.49 -7.24 37.79
N VAL A 89 31.37 -7.99 38.44
CA VAL A 89 32.72 -8.31 37.96
C VAL A 89 32.78 -9.79 37.61
N TYR A 90 32.78 -10.08 36.31
CA TYR A 90 32.52 -11.42 35.78
C TYR A 90 33.67 -12.38 36.08
N ASP A 91 34.91 -12.04 35.73
CA ASP A 91 36.07 -12.93 35.91
C ASP A 91 36.41 -13.12 37.40
N ALA A 92 36.04 -12.16 38.25
CA ALA A 92 36.21 -12.26 39.70
C ALA A 92 35.05 -12.99 40.40
N SER A 93 33.98 -13.36 39.68
CA SER A 93 32.74 -13.91 40.26
C SER A 93 32.25 -13.10 41.47
N ALA A 94 32.21 -11.78 41.34
CA ALA A 94 31.95 -10.89 42.48
C ALA A 94 31.04 -9.70 42.12
N LEU A 95 30.32 -9.21 43.12
CA LEU A 95 29.68 -7.89 43.11
C LEU A 95 30.60 -6.92 43.86
N GLU A 96 31.04 -5.86 43.20
CA GLU A 96 31.79 -4.76 43.82
C GLU A 96 30.85 -3.58 44.13
N VAL A 97 30.98 -3.03 45.33
CA VAL A 97 30.16 -1.93 45.83
C VAL A 97 31.06 -0.71 45.97
N PHE A 98 30.78 0.35 45.22
CA PHE A 98 31.51 1.62 45.27
C PHE A 98 30.69 2.69 45.97
N ASP A 99 31.36 3.53 46.75
CA ASP A 99 30.80 4.78 47.29
C ASP A 99 30.94 5.88 46.23
N LEU A 100 29.83 6.52 45.85
CA LEU A 100 29.84 7.50 44.75
C LEU A 100 30.35 8.89 45.16
N ASP A 101 30.34 9.21 46.45
CA ASP A 101 30.87 10.48 46.96
C ASP A 101 32.40 10.41 47.09
N ARG A 102 32.90 9.28 47.59
CA ARG A 102 34.34 9.03 47.74
C ARG A 102 34.98 8.47 46.47
N GLN A 103 34.19 7.91 45.56
CA GLN A 103 34.64 7.18 44.36
C GLN A 103 35.59 6.01 44.69
N THR A 104 35.36 5.33 45.81
CA THR A 104 36.20 4.21 46.29
C THR A 104 35.42 2.92 46.44
N LEU A 105 36.10 1.79 46.30
CA LEU A 105 35.56 0.47 46.60
C LEU A 105 35.28 0.35 48.11
N VAL A 106 34.05 0.02 48.47
CA VAL A 106 33.59 -0.20 49.85
C VAL A 106 33.66 -1.68 50.20
N GLU A 107 33.14 -2.52 49.31
CA GLU A 107 32.95 -3.94 49.56
C GLU A 107 33.08 -4.75 48.28
N ARG A 108 33.69 -5.94 48.38
CA ARG A 108 33.66 -6.97 47.34
C ARG A 108 32.92 -8.19 47.89
N VAL A 109 31.79 -8.53 47.29
CA VAL A 109 30.92 -9.64 47.66
C VAL A 109 31.16 -10.81 46.72
N THR A 110 31.67 -11.93 47.23
CA THR A 110 31.90 -13.15 46.44
C THR A 110 30.57 -13.83 46.10
N LEU A 111 30.40 -14.21 44.83
CA LEU A 111 29.23 -14.92 44.33
C LEU A 111 29.58 -16.36 43.96
N THR A 112 28.55 -17.21 43.88
CA THR A 112 28.72 -18.64 43.57
C THR A 112 28.99 -18.91 42.09
N ALA A 113 28.79 -17.91 41.22
CA ALA A 113 29.02 -17.99 39.78
C ALA A 113 29.29 -16.58 39.20
N PRO A 114 29.97 -16.48 38.04
CA PRO A 114 30.18 -15.23 37.32
C PRO A 114 28.87 -14.44 37.10
N PRO A 115 28.77 -13.19 37.60
CA PRO A 115 27.58 -12.36 37.43
C PRO A 115 27.55 -11.68 36.05
N GLU A 116 26.34 -11.48 35.50
CA GLU A 116 26.12 -10.83 34.21
C GLU A 116 25.33 -9.51 34.31
N GLY A 117 24.28 -9.48 35.13
CA GLY A 117 23.34 -8.37 35.20
C GLY A 117 23.01 -8.02 36.65
N VAL A 118 22.71 -6.74 36.91
CA VAL A 118 22.42 -6.21 38.24
C VAL A 118 21.33 -5.15 38.17
N ALA A 119 20.42 -5.14 39.14
CA ALA A 119 19.42 -4.09 39.31
C ALA A 119 19.04 -3.92 40.79
N VAL A 120 18.68 -2.68 41.18
CA VAL A 120 18.31 -2.34 42.57
C VAL A 120 16.80 -2.15 42.70
N GLY A 121 16.19 -2.88 43.62
CA GLY A 121 14.77 -2.76 43.97
C GLY A 121 14.46 -1.50 44.76
N GLY A 122 13.17 -1.17 44.92
CA GLY A 122 12.73 -0.03 45.72
C GLY A 122 12.98 -0.17 47.22
N ASP A 123 13.39 -1.35 47.67
CA ASP A 123 13.80 -1.68 49.03
C ASP A 123 15.33 -1.76 49.21
N GLU A 124 16.08 -1.24 48.23
CA GLU A 124 17.55 -1.26 48.17
C GLU A 124 18.20 -2.66 48.12
N ARG A 125 17.41 -3.73 47.99
CA ARG A 125 17.97 -5.05 47.71
C ARG A 125 18.39 -5.13 46.24
N VAL A 126 19.50 -5.82 46.01
CA VAL A 126 20.17 -5.89 44.71
C VAL A 126 19.93 -7.27 44.12
N LEU A 127 19.23 -7.32 42.99
CA LEU A 127 19.03 -8.55 42.22
C LEU A 127 20.19 -8.73 41.23
N ILE A 128 20.72 -9.94 41.17
CA ILE A 128 21.90 -10.29 40.38
C ILE A 128 21.61 -11.54 39.56
N THR A 129 21.83 -11.50 38.25
CA THR A 129 21.83 -12.70 37.39
C THR A 129 23.25 -13.23 37.22
N THR A 130 23.43 -14.54 37.27
CA THR A 130 24.72 -15.22 37.04
C THR A 130 24.66 -16.23 35.91
N ILE A 131 25.82 -16.70 35.43
CA ILE A 131 25.87 -17.84 34.50
C ILE A 131 25.40 -19.12 35.20
N GLY A 132 24.59 -19.92 34.51
CA GLY A 132 24.18 -21.24 35.01
C GLY A 132 25.24 -22.30 34.70
N THR A 133 25.58 -23.15 35.66
CA THR A 133 26.61 -24.20 35.46
C THR A 133 26.03 -25.55 35.00
N ASN A 134 24.71 -25.77 35.07
CA ASN A 134 24.02 -26.94 34.50
C ASN A 134 22.48 -26.74 34.45
N PRO A 135 21.72 -27.52 33.63
CA PRO A 135 20.25 -27.41 33.56
C PRO A 135 19.49 -27.87 34.81
N GLN A 136 20.12 -28.67 35.69
CA GLN A 136 19.43 -29.42 36.75
C GLN A 136 19.64 -28.90 38.18
N SER A 137 20.59 -28.00 38.48
CA SER A 137 20.70 -27.36 39.80
C SER A 137 20.19 -25.92 39.81
N SER A 138 19.25 -25.63 40.70
CA SER A 138 18.62 -24.31 40.92
C SER A 138 19.51 -23.34 41.71
N GLU A 139 20.72 -23.74 42.10
CA GLU A 139 21.59 -22.94 42.96
C GLU A 139 22.28 -21.80 42.18
N GLY A 140 22.15 -20.56 42.69
CA GLY A 140 22.98 -19.43 42.31
C GLY A 140 22.59 -18.63 41.05
N ARG A 141 21.52 -18.97 40.32
CA ARG A 141 21.18 -18.35 39.00
C ARG A 141 20.64 -16.91 39.10
N LEU A 142 19.84 -16.66 40.12
CA LEU A 142 19.30 -15.36 40.46
C LEU A 142 19.54 -15.15 41.96
N ILE A 143 20.43 -14.23 42.30
CA ILE A 143 20.90 -13.99 43.66
C ILE A 143 20.36 -12.63 44.11
N LEU A 144 19.80 -12.60 45.31
CA LEU A 144 19.39 -11.38 45.98
C LEU A 144 20.44 -11.01 47.03
N PHE A 145 21.05 -9.84 46.87
CA PHE A 145 21.98 -9.27 47.84
C PHE A 145 21.28 -8.19 48.67
N SER A 146 21.37 -8.31 50.00
CA SER A 146 20.81 -7.35 50.95
C SER A 146 21.92 -6.53 51.59
N PRO A 147 22.12 -5.25 51.20
CA PRO A 147 23.26 -4.46 51.65
C PRO A 147 23.21 -4.10 53.15
N TYR A 148 22.02 -4.09 53.76
CA TYR A 148 21.81 -3.70 55.16
C TYR A 148 21.54 -4.90 56.11
N ALA A 149 21.51 -6.13 55.59
CA ALA A 149 21.25 -7.31 56.43
C ALA A 149 22.51 -7.73 57.20
N ALA A 150 22.37 -8.06 58.48
CA ALA A 150 23.48 -8.55 59.32
C ALA A 150 23.77 -10.05 59.12
N ALA A 151 22.76 -10.83 58.72
CA ALA A 151 22.85 -12.26 58.40
C ALA A 151 22.08 -12.56 57.09
N ASP A 152 22.42 -13.66 56.42
CA ASP A 152 21.76 -14.12 55.18
C ASP A 152 21.76 -13.08 54.04
N ARG A 153 22.90 -12.39 53.89
CA ARG A 153 23.09 -11.28 52.94
C ARG A 153 22.96 -11.67 51.47
N LEU A 154 23.17 -12.95 51.14
CA LEU A 154 22.99 -13.51 49.80
C LEU A 154 21.94 -14.61 49.86
N ARG A 155 20.84 -14.44 49.13
CA ARG A 155 19.76 -15.41 49.06
C ARG A 155 19.50 -15.81 47.60
N ASN A 156 19.42 -17.12 47.35
CA ASN A 156 18.97 -17.62 46.05
C ASN A 156 17.46 -17.35 45.89
N VAL A 157 17.08 -16.73 44.78
CA VAL A 157 15.67 -16.63 44.39
C VAL A 157 15.29 -17.93 43.70
N VAL A 158 14.37 -18.69 44.32
CA VAL A 158 13.92 -19.98 43.78
C VAL A 158 13.26 -19.74 42.43
N THR A 159 13.88 -20.27 41.38
CA THR A 159 13.32 -20.18 40.05
C THR A 159 13.67 -21.43 39.22
N THR A 160 12.73 -21.94 38.42
CA THR A 160 12.99 -22.98 37.41
C THR A 160 13.34 -22.35 36.05
N LEU A 161 14.15 -21.28 36.07
CA LEU A 161 14.61 -20.61 34.84
C LEU A 161 15.62 -21.53 34.12
N PRO A 162 15.47 -21.86 32.84
CA PRO A 162 16.51 -22.57 32.10
C PRO A 162 17.88 -21.83 32.14
N PRO A 163 19.01 -22.56 32.24
CA PRO A 163 20.34 -21.96 32.45
C PRO A 163 20.76 -21.11 31.25
N PRO A 164 21.36 -19.91 31.46
CA PRO A 164 21.95 -19.14 30.37
C PRO A 164 23.05 -19.93 29.64
N ALA A 165 23.10 -19.84 28.30
CA ALA A 165 24.16 -20.42 27.49
C ALA A 165 25.47 -19.64 27.71
N ALA A 166 26.58 -20.37 27.85
CA ALA A 166 27.90 -19.76 27.93
C ALA A 166 28.18 -18.87 26.70
N ALA A 167 28.84 -17.73 26.91
CA ALA A 167 29.25 -16.85 25.81
C ALA A 167 30.17 -17.61 24.83
N SER A 168 29.86 -17.59 23.53
CA SER A 168 30.69 -18.22 22.48
C SER A 168 31.64 -17.20 21.84
N ILE A 169 32.94 -17.56 21.77
CA ILE A 169 34.13 -17.02 21.04
C ILE A 169 34.27 -15.48 20.90
N PRO A 170 35.46 -14.87 21.14
CA PRO A 170 35.61 -13.43 21.30
C PRO A 170 35.29 -12.70 20.00
N ALA A 171 34.51 -11.64 20.12
CA ALA A 171 34.40 -10.62 19.09
C ALA A 171 35.77 -9.96 18.84
N PRO A 172 35.97 -9.30 17.68
CA PRO A 172 37.20 -8.59 17.37
C PRO A 172 37.64 -7.70 18.54
N PRO A 173 38.96 -7.47 18.76
CA PRO A 173 39.51 -6.80 19.95
C PRO A 173 38.95 -5.39 20.26
N SER A 174 38.13 -4.81 19.37
CA SER A 174 37.51 -3.49 19.49
C SER A 174 36.00 -3.50 19.74
N GLN A 175 35.31 -4.66 19.75
CA GLN A 175 33.85 -4.71 19.92
C GLN A 175 33.44 -5.77 20.96
N VAL A 176 32.71 -5.37 22.02
CA VAL A 176 32.20 -6.32 23.03
C VAL A 176 30.81 -6.80 22.61
N PHE A 177 30.65 -8.12 22.42
CA PHE A 177 29.38 -8.71 22.00
C PHE A 177 28.48 -9.02 23.20
N ASN A 178 27.54 -8.11 23.49
CA ASN A 178 26.65 -8.20 24.68
C ASN A 178 25.32 -8.95 24.44
N ALA A 179 25.01 -9.33 23.20
CA ALA A 179 23.72 -9.93 22.82
C ALA A 179 23.46 -11.34 23.41
N SER A 180 24.50 -11.98 23.94
CA SER A 180 24.47 -13.33 24.52
C SER A 180 24.32 -13.37 26.04
N ARG A 181 24.34 -12.22 26.73
CA ARG A 181 24.36 -12.13 28.20
C ARG A 181 23.00 -11.77 28.80
N SER A 182 22.79 -12.15 30.06
CA SER A 182 21.59 -11.80 30.82
C SER A 182 21.59 -10.31 31.22
N ARG A 183 20.40 -9.71 31.32
CA ARG A 183 20.21 -8.28 31.64
C ARG A 183 19.09 -8.10 32.65
N LEU A 184 19.22 -7.10 33.51
CA LEU A 184 18.21 -6.68 34.46
C LEU A 184 17.95 -5.17 34.33
N VAL A 185 16.71 -4.75 34.53
CA VAL A 185 16.33 -3.34 34.65
C VAL A 185 15.20 -3.23 35.66
N ALA A 186 15.28 -2.25 36.56
CA ALA A 186 14.22 -2.00 37.53
C ALA A 186 13.23 -0.96 37.01
N SER A 187 11.96 -1.06 37.42
CA SER A 187 10.98 0.00 37.20
C SER A 187 11.40 1.28 37.96
N ALA A 188 10.93 2.43 37.50
CA ALA A 188 11.23 3.72 38.11
C ALA A 188 10.80 3.75 39.59
N ASP A 189 9.62 3.22 39.90
CA ASP A 189 9.09 3.08 41.26
C ASP A 189 9.76 1.98 42.10
N GLY A 190 10.63 1.16 41.48
CA GLY A 190 11.35 0.07 42.14
C GLY A 190 10.47 -1.10 42.60
N ARG A 191 9.20 -1.19 42.19
CA ARG A 191 8.32 -2.31 42.54
C ARG A 191 8.65 -3.59 41.78
N TYR A 192 9.10 -3.47 40.53
CA TYR A 192 9.40 -4.59 39.66
C TYR A 192 10.85 -4.52 39.14
N ILE A 193 11.44 -5.69 38.97
CA ILE A 193 12.68 -5.85 38.20
C ILE A 193 12.36 -6.77 37.02
N ILE A 194 12.56 -6.27 35.81
CA ILE A 194 12.43 -7.05 34.59
C ILE A 194 13.78 -7.65 34.25
N GLY A 195 13.78 -8.93 33.93
CA GLY A 195 14.99 -9.65 33.57
C GLY A 195 14.86 -10.46 32.30
N LEU A 196 16.00 -10.65 31.66
CA LEU A 196 16.14 -11.44 30.45
C LEU A 196 17.34 -12.37 30.62
N ASN A 197 17.09 -13.68 30.47
CA ASN A 197 18.11 -14.73 30.49
C ASN A 197 18.20 -15.43 29.12
N ASN A 198 19.34 -16.05 28.84
CA ASN A 198 19.63 -16.64 27.53
C ASN A 198 19.68 -18.17 27.54
N PRO A 199 18.57 -18.91 27.61
CA PRO A 199 18.58 -20.37 27.77
C PRO A 199 19.25 -21.15 26.63
N ASN A 200 19.24 -20.61 25.41
CA ASN A 200 19.95 -21.17 24.26
C ASN A 200 20.15 -20.07 23.19
N GLN A 201 20.96 -20.34 22.16
CA GLN A 201 21.29 -19.36 21.13
C GLN A 201 20.06 -18.70 20.47
N ASN A 202 18.92 -19.41 20.41
CA ASN A 202 17.75 -19.02 19.63
C ASN A 202 16.55 -18.46 20.41
N SER A 203 16.57 -18.55 21.74
CA SER A 203 15.45 -18.13 22.59
C SER A 203 15.94 -17.39 23.83
N ARG A 204 15.11 -16.46 24.30
CA ARG A 204 15.34 -15.68 25.50
C ARG A 204 14.18 -15.90 26.47
N LEU A 205 14.51 -16.01 27.74
CA LEU A 205 13.54 -16.11 28.82
C LEU A 205 13.37 -14.73 29.44
N VAL A 206 12.18 -14.17 29.30
CA VAL A 206 11.79 -12.89 29.90
C VAL A 206 11.02 -13.16 31.18
N PHE A 207 11.31 -12.41 32.26
CA PHE A 207 10.64 -12.58 33.53
C PHE A 207 10.41 -11.25 34.26
N VAL A 208 9.42 -11.25 35.16
CA VAL A 208 9.11 -10.13 36.05
C VAL A 208 9.31 -10.58 37.50
N TYR A 209 10.25 -9.95 38.17
CA TYR A 209 10.50 -10.10 39.61
C TYR A 209 9.77 -9.00 40.37
N GLU A 210 9.00 -9.40 41.38
CA GLU A 210 8.35 -8.45 42.29
C GLU A 210 9.21 -8.28 43.54
N VAL A 211 9.58 -7.02 43.80
CA VAL A 211 10.47 -6.67 44.90
C VAL A 211 9.82 -6.98 46.25
N ALA A 212 8.55 -6.65 46.43
CA ALA A 212 7.84 -6.87 47.70
C ALA A 212 7.79 -8.35 48.12
N SER A 213 7.44 -9.27 47.20
CA SER A 213 7.37 -10.71 47.49
C SER A 213 8.73 -11.42 47.38
N GLY A 214 9.70 -10.77 46.76
CA GLY A 214 11.04 -11.31 46.56
C GLY A 214 11.07 -12.51 45.61
N SER A 215 10.12 -12.61 44.69
CA SER A 215 9.89 -13.77 43.82
C SER A 215 9.63 -13.38 42.36
N VAL A 216 9.88 -14.31 41.43
CA VAL A 216 9.50 -14.17 40.03
C VAL A 216 8.02 -14.49 39.88
N LEU A 217 7.21 -13.49 39.50
CA LEU A 217 5.77 -13.66 39.32
C LEU A 217 5.45 -14.40 38.02
N ARG A 218 6.20 -14.13 36.96
CA ARG A 218 5.89 -14.57 35.59
C ARG A 218 7.16 -14.77 34.79
N SER A 219 7.15 -15.75 33.88
CA SER A 219 8.22 -15.97 32.91
C SER A 219 7.68 -16.51 31.58
N ARG A 220 8.29 -16.09 30.47
CA ARG A 220 7.96 -16.54 29.11
C ARG A 220 9.22 -16.73 28.29
N THR A 221 9.31 -17.85 27.58
CA THR A 221 10.35 -18.06 26.57
C THR A 221 9.88 -17.51 25.23
N VAL A 222 10.68 -16.65 24.62
CA VAL A 222 10.40 -16.01 23.34
C VAL A 222 11.57 -16.24 22.39
N THR A 223 11.28 -16.66 21.17
CA THR A 223 12.29 -16.87 20.12
C THR A 223 12.72 -15.53 19.51
N SER A 224 14.00 -15.39 19.17
CA SER A 224 14.51 -14.24 18.40
C SER A 224 14.33 -12.87 19.07
N LEU A 225 14.51 -12.78 20.39
CA LEU A 225 14.62 -11.50 21.11
C LEU A 225 16.07 -11.04 21.25
N SER A 226 16.28 -9.71 21.19
CA SER A 226 17.54 -9.05 21.55
C SER A 226 17.64 -8.87 23.08
N SER A 227 18.85 -8.67 23.61
CA SER A 227 19.13 -8.48 25.05
C SER A 227 18.81 -7.07 25.56
N VAL A 228 18.24 -6.20 24.72
CA VAL A 228 17.88 -4.82 25.09
C VAL A 228 16.67 -4.83 26.02
N LEU A 229 16.76 -4.13 27.14
CA LEU A 229 15.65 -3.95 28.08
C LEU A 229 15.45 -2.46 28.39
N SER A 230 14.19 -2.03 28.42
CA SER A 230 13.78 -0.72 28.96
C SER A 230 12.37 -0.82 29.54
N VAL A 231 12.06 0.00 30.54
CA VAL A 231 10.78 -0.03 31.26
C VAL A 231 10.11 1.33 31.12
N ALA A 232 8.79 1.34 30.92
CA ALA A 232 8.02 2.57 30.95
C ALA A 232 8.12 3.22 32.34
N SER A 233 8.02 4.55 32.41
CA SER A 233 8.15 5.30 33.66
C SER A 233 7.09 4.94 34.70
N ASP A 234 5.91 4.49 34.26
CA ASP A 234 4.82 3.98 35.09
C ASP A 234 4.98 2.50 35.50
N GLY A 235 5.97 1.78 34.96
CA GLY A 235 6.19 0.35 35.19
C GLY A 235 5.15 -0.59 34.55
N SER A 236 4.14 -0.06 33.85
CA SER A 236 3.03 -0.86 33.30
C SER A 236 3.47 -1.79 32.17
N ARG A 237 4.51 -1.37 31.43
CA ARG A 237 5.02 -2.04 30.23
C ARG A 237 6.54 -1.94 30.16
N PHE A 238 7.11 -2.81 29.34
CA PHE A 238 8.55 -2.81 29.09
C PHE A 238 8.87 -3.30 27.67
N MET A 239 9.99 -2.86 27.13
CA MET A 239 10.57 -3.39 25.91
C MET A 239 11.55 -4.50 26.25
N ALA A 240 11.45 -5.63 25.54
CA ALA A 240 12.52 -6.61 25.45
C ALA A 240 12.85 -6.84 23.97
N GLY A 241 14.05 -6.43 23.57
CA GLY A 241 14.43 -6.30 22.18
C GLY A 241 13.46 -5.42 21.41
N LEU A 242 12.86 -5.97 20.35
CA LEU A 242 11.91 -5.29 19.47
C LEU A 242 10.44 -5.44 19.91
N SER A 243 10.18 -6.16 21.00
CA SER A 243 8.81 -6.48 21.44
C SER A 243 8.44 -5.70 22.70
N LEU A 244 7.23 -5.15 22.70
CA LEU A 244 6.59 -4.49 23.84
C LEU A 244 5.77 -5.50 24.63
N PHE A 245 5.99 -5.54 25.93
CA PHE A 245 5.31 -6.45 26.85
C PHE A 245 4.48 -5.67 27.87
N ASP A 246 3.36 -6.27 28.24
CA ASP A 246 2.61 -5.91 29.44
C ASP A 246 3.27 -6.52 30.68
N THR A 247 3.61 -5.71 31.69
CA THR A 247 4.27 -6.17 32.92
C THR A 247 3.35 -7.09 33.75
N ALA A 248 2.04 -6.82 33.73
CA ALA A 248 1.06 -7.52 34.55
C ALA A 248 0.66 -8.89 34.00
N THR A 249 0.90 -9.19 32.73
CA THR A 249 0.46 -10.45 32.09
C THR A 249 1.56 -11.16 31.31
N LEU A 250 2.68 -10.50 30.97
CA LEU A 250 3.66 -10.93 29.97
C LEU A 250 3.08 -11.17 28.57
N ALA A 251 1.92 -10.58 28.28
CA ALA A 251 1.37 -10.51 26.93
C ALA A 251 2.27 -9.64 26.05
N ILE A 252 2.50 -10.07 24.81
CA ILE A 252 3.21 -9.25 23.81
C ILE A 252 2.18 -8.30 23.20
N LEU A 253 2.31 -7.00 23.47
CA LEU A 253 1.36 -5.98 23.03
C LEU A 253 1.61 -5.52 21.59
N ALA A 254 2.88 -5.48 21.18
CA ALA A 254 3.32 -5.05 19.85
C ALA A 254 4.77 -5.47 19.56
N GLN A 255 5.17 -5.49 18.29
CA GLN A 255 6.54 -5.73 17.85
C GLN A 255 7.00 -4.75 16.75
N MET A 256 8.15 -4.10 16.90
CA MET A 256 8.69 -3.22 15.86
C MET A 256 9.05 -4.00 14.59
N ASN A 257 8.56 -3.55 13.44
CA ASN A 257 8.89 -4.13 12.14
C ASN A 257 8.66 -3.12 10.98
N ALA A 258 8.88 -3.55 9.75
CA ALA A 258 8.61 -2.71 8.57
C ALA A 258 7.11 -2.47 8.30
N ALA A 259 6.24 -3.32 8.88
CA ALA A 259 4.80 -3.29 8.68
C ALA A 259 4.13 -2.09 9.36
N ASN A 260 4.69 -1.61 10.47
CA ASN A 260 4.21 -0.48 11.26
C ASN A 260 5.14 0.76 11.19
N SER A 261 5.74 1.02 10.02
CA SER A 261 6.54 2.23 9.76
C SER A 261 5.93 3.10 8.68
N VAL A 262 6.04 4.43 8.86
CA VAL A 262 5.63 5.43 7.88
C VAL A 262 6.71 5.79 6.86
N TYR A 263 7.96 5.43 7.11
CA TYR A 263 9.09 5.73 6.21
C TYR A 263 9.81 4.46 5.74
N PRO A 264 10.41 4.49 4.53
CA PRO A 264 10.90 3.28 3.89
C PRO A 264 12.18 2.74 4.54
N PHE A 265 12.32 1.42 4.52
CA PHE A 265 13.54 0.70 4.87
C PHE A 265 14.11 0.02 3.61
N PRO A 266 15.43 -0.26 3.53
CA PRO A 266 15.96 -1.07 2.43
C PRO A 266 15.32 -2.46 2.36
N ASN A 267 15.24 -3.04 1.15
CA ASN A 267 14.55 -4.31 0.87
C ASN A 267 15.10 -5.54 1.61
N ASN A 268 16.22 -5.41 2.32
CA ASN A 268 16.88 -6.43 3.12
C ASN A 268 16.98 -6.08 4.61
N VAL A 269 16.29 -5.03 5.07
CA VAL A 269 16.25 -4.69 6.48
C VAL A 269 15.59 -5.79 7.25
N ASN A 270 16.33 -6.29 8.21
CA ASN A 270 15.91 -7.38 9.02
C ASN A 270 15.61 -6.90 10.44
N PHE A 271 14.33 -6.78 10.77
CA PHE A 271 13.83 -6.67 12.15
C PHE A 271 13.87 -8.03 12.89
N ASN A 272 14.66 -8.97 12.40
CA ASN A 272 15.12 -10.10 13.17
C ASN A 272 16.65 -10.00 13.26
N THR A 273 17.20 -10.31 14.41
CA THR A 273 18.36 -11.21 14.54
C THR A 273 18.67 -11.33 16.02
N GLN A 274 19.10 -12.53 16.39
CA GLN A 274 19.77 -12.84 17.66
C GLN A 274 21.12 -12.09 17.82
N GLN A 275 21.40 -11.15 16.91
CA GLN A 275 22.64 -10.39 16.75
C GLN A 275 22.37 -8.86 16.67
N VAL A 276 21.10 -8.40 16.70
CA VAL A 276 20.79 -6.96 16.67
C VAL A 276 21.30 -6.31 17.96
N GLN A 277 22.39 -5.57 17.82
CA GLN A 277 22.84 -4.57 18.78
C GLN A 277 22.00 -3.30 18.60
N GLY A 278 21.68 -2.66 19.71
CA GLY A 278 20.77 -1.53 19.74
C GLY A 278 20.36 -1.17 21.16
N GLY A 279 19.46 -0.20 21.27
CA GLY A 279 18.88 0.27 22.53
C GLY A 279 17.43 0.67 22.35
N SER A 280 16.65 0.58 23.42
CA SER A 280 15.32 1.19 23.53
C SER A 280 15.22 1.99 24.83
N LEU A 281 14.39 3.00 24.86
CA LEU A 281 14.18 3.88 26.01
C LEU A 281 12.80 4.54 25.91
N PHE A 282 11.98 4.37 26.93
CA PHE A 282 10.77 5.16 27.08
C PHE A 282 11.16 6.58 27.50
N ALA A 283 10.59 7.58 26.83
CA ALA A 283 10.71 8.96 27.27
C ALA A 283 10.17 9.07 28.72
N PRO A 284 10.79 9.86 29.61
CA PRO A 284 10.33 10.01 30.99
C PRO A 284 8.86 10.45 31.10
N ASN A 285 8.40 11.28 30.16
CA ASN A 285 7.02 11.75 30.06
C ASN A 285 6.01 10.68 29.56
N GLY A 286 6.49 9.50 29.13
CA GLY A 286 5.67 8.41 28.61
C GLY A 286 5.04 8.66 27.23
N GLY A 287 5.36 9.77 26.56
CA GLY A 287 4.76 10.15 25.27
C GLY A 287 5.41 9.51 24.05
N GLU A 288 6.67 9.10 24.17
CA GLU A 288 7.48 8.56 23.08
C GLU A 288 8.33 7.37 23.53
N LEU A 289 8.66 6.51 22.56
CA LEU A 289 9.65 5.45 22.71
C LEU A 289 10.77 5.68 21.70
N TYR A 290 11.98 5.86 22.20
CA TYR A 290 13.19 5.93 21.40
C TYR A 290 13.77 4.53 21.24
N ALA A 291 14.07 4.16 20.01
CA ALA A 291 14.69 2.88 19.71
C ALA A 291 15.70 3.02 18.59
N ALA A 292 16.89 2.46 18.73
CA ALA A 292 17.81 2.33 17.61
C ALA A 292 18.30 0.90 17.56
N PHE A 293 18.01 0.24 16.46
CA PHE A 293 18.43 -1.12 16.15
C PHE A 293 19.22 -1.05 14.86
N ASN A 294 20.37 -1.74 14.79
CA ASN A 294 21.32 -1.59 13.69
C ASN A 294 20.70 -2.00 12.34
N ILE A 295 20.17 -1.00 11.65
CA ILE A 295 19.44 -1.08 10.38
C ILE A 295 20.08 -0.06 9.43
N THR A 296 20.46 -0.48 8.22
CA THR A 296 21.08 0.39 7.21
C THR A 296 20.05 1.39 6.61
N PRO A 297 20.37 2.68 6.40
CA PRO A 297 19.48 3.67 5.75
C PRO A 297 19.29 3.49 4.22
N VAL A 298 18.22 4.07 3.63
CA VAL A 298 17.86 4.00 2.19
C VAL A 298 18.51 5.08 1.30
N GLN A 299 19.33 6.00 1.84
CA GLN A 299 19.65 7.25 1.13
C GLN A 299 20.79 7.16 0.10
N SER A 300 20.79 8.12 -0.85
CA SER A 300 21.82 8.33 -1.86
C SER A 300 22.33 9.79 -1.81
N PRO A 301 23.66 10.04 -1.70
CA PRO A 301 24.72 9.04 -1.57
C PRO A 301 24.58 8.25 -0.27
N ALA A 302 25.00 6.98 -0.30
CA ALA A 302 24.92 6.13 0.87
C ALA A 302 25.64 6.80 2.05
N ALA A 303 24.97 6.92 3.20
CA ALA A 303 25.65 7.20 4.45
C ALA A 303 26.78 6.17 4.64
N ARG A 304 27.83 6.49 5.41
CA ARG A 304 28.89 5.53 5.74
C ARG A 304 28.22 4.20 6.09
N ALA A 305 28.67 3.10 5.48
CA ALA A 305 27.93 1.84 5.33
C ALA A 305 27.50 1.11 6.64
N ASN A 306 27.60 1.74 7.81
CA ASN A 306 27.32 1.19 9.14
C ASN A 306 26.70 2.24 10.11
N SER A 307 25.94 3.24 9.67
CA SER A 307 25.17 4.11 10.59
C SER A 307 23.78 3.54 10.88
N SER A 308 23.38 3.51 12.16
CA SER A 308 22.03 3.13 12.61
C SER A 308 21.08 4.33 12.54
N GLN A 309 19.82 4.09 12.82
CA GLN A 309 18.78 5.13 12.85
C GLN A 309 18.06 5.10 14.20
N LEU A 310 17.85 6.28 14.78
CA LEU A 310 17.01 6.47 15.96
C LEU A 310 15.55 6.57 15.50
N MET A 311 14.79 5.52 15.77
CA MET A 311 13.35 5.44 15.59
C MET A 311 12.64 6.09 16.78
N ILE A 312 11.71 6.99 16.47
CA ILE A 312 10.77 7.56 17.43
C ILE A 312 9.43 6.89 17.17
N ALA A 313 9.00 6.11 18.15
CA ALA A 313 7.82 5.28 18.05
C ALA A 313 6.78 5.64 19.11
N ASP A 314 5.54 5.29 18.82
CA ASP A 314 4.46 5.31 19.78
C ASP A 314 4.69 4.25 20.88
N PRO A 315 4.66 4.63 22.18
CA PRO A 315 4.95 3.71 23.27
C PRO A 315 3.86 2.66 23.52
N ASP A 316 2.66 2.82 22.95
CA ASP A 316 1.53 1.91 23.18
C ASP A 316 1.39 0.82 22.13
N ASN A 317 1.69 1.15 20.88
CA ASN A 317 1.48 0.24 19.74
C ASN A 317 2.70 0.13 18.81
N LEU A 318 3.81 0.78 19.15
CA LEU A 318 5.07 0.78 18.40
C LEU A 318 4.98 1.31 16.98
N LEU A 319 3.96 2.12 16.62
CA LEU A 319 3.94 2.80 15.33
C LEU A 319 5.20 3.68 15.22
N ILE A 320 6.07 3.39 14.26
CA ILE A 320 7.28 4.17 14.01
C ILE A 320 6.87 5.43 13.24
N ARG A 321 7.02 6.60 13.87
CA ARG A 321 6.56 7.89 13.34
C ARG A 321 7.66 8.67 12.64
N MET A 322 8.91 8.47 13.05
CA MET A 322 10.06 9.20 12.53
C MET A 322 11.34 8.38 12.73
N GLY A 323 12.27 8.50 11.78
CA GLY A 323 13.62 7.96 11.88
C GLY A 323 14.63 9.07 11.71
N LEU A 324 15.57 9.19 12.65
CA LEU A 324 16.68 10.13 12.59
C LEU A 324 17.97 9.37 12.28
N GLN A 325 18.83 9.96 11.46
CA GLN A 325 20.12 9.35 11.15
C GLN A 325 21.10 9.53 12.30
N LEU A 326 21.75 8.45 12.74
CA LEU A 326 22.81 8.55 13.73
C LEU A 326 24.18 8.60 13.06
N PRO A 327 25.20 9.22 13.68
CA PRO A 327 26.56 9.24 13.14
C PRO A 327 27.26 7.87 13.22
N GLU A 328 26.81 6.95 14.09
CA GLU A 328 27.30 5.57 14.19
C GLU A 328 26.24 4.62 14.80
N ASN A 329 26.52 3.32 14.78
CA ASN A 329 25.65 2.29 15.35
C ASN A 329 25.60 2.31 16.89
N LEU A 330 24.44 1.94 17.43
CA LEU A 330 24.29 1.70 18.87
C LEU A 330 24.75 0.29 19.23
N SER A 331 25.39 0.17 20.39
CA SER A 331 25.94 -1.09 20.92
C SER A 331 25.20 -1.61 22.16
N GLY A 332 24.34 -0.80 22.80
CA GLY A 332 23.61 -1.24 23.99
C GLY A 332 22.63 -0.24 24.60
N LYS A 333 22.64 -0.15 25.94
CA LYS A 333 21.66 0.57 26.76
C LYS A 333 21.63 2.06 26.44
N MET A 334 20.44 2.64 26.59
CA MET A 334 20.18 4.08 26.53
C MET A 334 19.64 4.57 27.88
N VAL A 335 19.96 5.82 28.22
CA VAL A 335 19.47 6.53 29.41
C VAL A 335 19.09 7.95 29.00
N ALA A 336 18.08 8.54 29.64
CA ALA A 336 17.69 9.94 29.43
C ALA A 336 17.71 10.70 30.75
N THR A 337 17.94 12.00 30.64
CA THR A 337 17.67 12.97 31.70
C THR A 337 16.18 12.99 32.05
N SER A 338 15.83 13.31 33.29
CA SER A 338 14.45 13.33 33.81
C SER A 338 13.52 14.29 33.07
N ASP A 339 14.07 15.38 32.52
CA ASP A 339 13.36 16.32 31.64
C ASP A 339 13.08 15.77 30.23
N GLY A 340 13.70 14.63 29.87
CA GLY A 340 13.63 14.00 28.56
C GLY A 340 14.35 14.77 27.45
N GLY A 341 15.16 15.79 27.78
CA GLY A 341 15.81 16.65 26.79
C GLY A 341 17.12 16.11 26.23
N LEU A 342 17.84 15.27 26.99
CA LEU A 342 19.12 14.69 26.62
C LEU A 342 19.11 13.17 26.80
N LEU A 343 19.53 12.47 25.74
CA LEU A 343 19.68 11.02 25.73
C LEU A 343 21.16 10.67 25.60
N PHE A 344 21.57 9.62 26.30
CA PHE A 344 22.88 9.00 26.17
C PHE A 344 22.73 7.54 25.79
N ALA A 345 23.50 7.09 24.81
CA ALA A 345 23.40 5.74 24.27
C ALA A 345 24.79 5.14 24.06
N LEU A 346 24.99 3.89 24.48
CA LEU A 346 26.23 3.19 24.15
C LEU A 346 26.36 3.00 22.63
N SER A 347 27.53 3.30 22.09
CA SER A 347 27.83 3.23 20.66
C SER A 347 29.05 2.35 20.39
N GLN A 348 29.39 2.15 19.11
CA GLN A 348 30.51 1.29 18.74
C GLN A 348 31.88 1.84 19.18
N SER A 349 32.03 3.17 19.30
CA SER A 349 33.29 3.81 19.65
C SER A 349 33.30 4.51 21.02
N GLY A 350 32.22 4.39 21.80
CA GLY A 350 32.08 4.99 23.12
C GLY A 350 30.60 5.16 23.48
N PHE A 351 30.15 6.41 23.53
CA PHE A 351 28.72 6.72 23.67
C PHE A 351 28.31 7.94 22.84
N LEU A 352 27.03 7.97 22.48
CA LEU A 352 26.37 9.08 21.80
C LEU A 352 25.66 9.97 22.81
N THR A 353 25.75 11.27 22.60
CA THR A 353 24.88 12.29 23.21
C THR A 353 23.87 12.77 22.17
N LEU A 354 22.59 12.68 22.50
CA LEU A 354 21.46 12.92 21.60
C LEU A 354 20.55 14.01 22.22
N PRO A 355 20.67 15.27 21.79
CA PRO A 355 19.90 16.39 22.35
C PRO A 355 18.49 16.45 21.74
N VAL A 356 17.60 15.53 22.14
CA VAL A 356 16.27 15.38 21.51
C VAL A 356 15.38 16.62 21.62
N SER A 357 15.59 17.47 22.63
CA SER A 357 14.92 18.78 22.73
C SER A 357 15.29 19.75 21.60
N GLN A 358 16.39 19.50 20.88
CA GLN A 358 16.92 20.33 19.79
C GLN A 358 16.65 19.73 18.39
N ILE A 359 15.81 18.69 18.27
CA ILE A 359 15.48 18.10 16.96
C ILE A 359 14.94 19.16 15.99
N ALA A 360 14.10 20.08 16.48
CA ALA A 360 13.50 21.14 15.68
C ALA A 360 14.49 22.25 15.23
N ASP A 361 15.70 22.28 15.78
CA ASP A 361 16.74 23.24 15.35
C ASP A 361 17.46 22.81 14.07
N SER A 362 17.28 21.56 13.63
CA SER A 362 17.80 21.03 12.36
C SER A 362 16.72 21.00 11.27
N PRO A 363 17.08 20.98 9.97
CA PRO A 363 16.09 20.78 8.92
C PRO A 363 15.38 19.42 9.07
N LEU A 364 14.06 19.41 8.89
CA LEU A 364 13.21 18.22 8.96
C LEU A 364 12.29 18.18 7.75
N ALA A 365 12.46 17.22 6.85
CA ALA A 365 11.59 17.06 5.70
C ALA A 365 10.34 16.28 6.09
N LEU A 366 9.22 16.99 6.23
CA LEU A 366 7.92 16.44 6.59
C LEU A 366 7.00 16.41 5.36
N VAL A 367 6.46 15.24 5.05
CA VAL A 367 5.53 15.04 3.93
C VAL A 367 4.09 15.12 4.46
N ASP A 368 3.29 16.05 3.94
CA ASP A 368 1.95 16.32 4.49
C ASP A 368 0.93 15.24 4.16
N ASN A 369 0.86 14.84 2.89
CA ASN A 369 0.03 13.74 2.42
C ASN A 369 0.89 12.77 1.60
N PRO A 370 1.32 11.64 2.18
CA PRO A 370 2.20 10.69 1.51
C PRO A 370 1.46 9.84 0.47
N VAL A 371 0.21 10.17 0.13
CA VAL A 371 -0.55 9.51 -0.94
C VAL A 371 -1.03 10.56 -1.95
N ALA A 372 -0.82 10.27 -3.23
CA ALA A 372 -1.37 11.03 -4.33
C ALA A 372 -2.19 10.10 -5.24
N PHE A 373 -3.29 10.63 -5.77
CA PHE A 373 -4.17 9.90 -6.69
C PHE A 373 -4.36 10.75 -7.93
N VAL A 374 -3.90 10.23 -9.06
CA VAL A 374 -4.07 10.85 -10.36
C VAL A 374 -4.95 9.98 -11.25
N THR A 375 -5.83 10.62 -12.00
CA THR A 375 -6.83 9.93 -12.82
C THR A 375 -6.81 10.42 -14.26
N SER A 376 -7.17 9.51 -15.15
CA SER A 376 -7.60 9.82 -16.52
C SER A 376 -8.73 8.88 -16.91
N ASP A 377 -9.46 9.18 -17.99
CA ASP A 377 -10.53 8.34 -18.51
C ASP A 377 -10.44 8.20 -20.03
N GLN A 378 -11.31 7.37 -20.63
CA GLN A 378 -11.27 7.11 -22.08
C GLN A 378 -11.59 8.32 -22.94
N CYS A 379 -12.07 9.40 -22.35
CA CYS A 379 -12.53 10.59 -23.06
C CYS A 379 -11.65 11.82 -22.78
N GLY A 380 -10.62 11.70 -21.94
CA GLY A 380 -9.76 12.79 -21.52
C GLY A 380 -10.56 13.92 -20.85
N ALA A 381 -11.65 13.59 -20.15
CA ALA A 381 -12.65 14.57 -19.74
C ALA A 381 -12.11 15.63 -18.75
N PRO A 382 -12.63 16.88 -18.83
CA PRO A 382 -12.38 17.90 -17.82
C PRO A 382 -12.90 17.44 -16.44
N GLY A 383 -12.05 17.47 -15.41
CA GLY A 383 -12.42 17.07 -14.04
C GLY A 383 -11.70 15.82 -13.51
N ALA A 384 -11.01 15.07 -14.37
CA ALA A 384 -10.02 14.09 -13.92
C ALA A 384 -8.88 14.83 -13.20
N LYS A 385 -8.49 14.40 -11.99
CA LYS A 385 -7.27 14.86 -11.29
C LYS A 385 -6.05 14.36 -12.06
N SER A 386 -5.78 14.89 -13.25
CA SER A 386 -4.65 14.46 -14.09
C SER A 386 -3.31 14.82 -13.45
N THR A 387 -3.32 15.76 -12.52
CA THR A 387 -2.20 16.09 -11.63
C THR A 387 -2.60 16.06 -10.17
N ALA A 388 -1.62 15.81 -9.30
CA ALA A 388 -1.74 15.88 -7.85
C ALA A 388 -0.48 16.51 -7.26
N GLN A 389 -0.63 17.30 -6.20
CA GLN A 389 0.49 17.95 -5.51
C GLN A 389 0.67 17.37 -4.11
N VAL A 390 1.92 17.16 -3.73
CA VAL A 390 2.32 16.77 -2.37
C VAL A 390 3.35 17.77 -1.86
N GLU A 391 3.03 18.41 -0.75
CA GLU A 391 3.90 19.35 -0.06
C GLU A 391 4.90 18.61 0.84
N VAL A 392 6.16 19.03 0.75
CA VAL A 392 7.25 18.63 1.65
C VAL A 392 7.72 19.88 2.38
N ARG A 393 7.35 20.01 3.65
CA ARG A 393 7.65 21.18 4.48
C ARG A 393 8.90 20.95 5.32
N ASN A 394 9.68 22.00 5.54
CA ASN A 394 10.72 22.00 6.57
C ASN A 394 10.04 22.21 7.94
N GLY A 395 9.95 21.14 8.73
CA GLY A 395 9.41 21.17 10.09
C GLY A 395 10.36 21.73 11.15
N GLY A 396 11.61 22.04 10.79
CA GLY A 396 12.61 22.62 11.68
C GLY A 396 13.16 23.95 11.16
N ARG A 397 14.46 24.18 11.37
CA ARG A 397 15.15 25.41 10.96
C ARG A 397 16.18 25.14 9.84
N GLY A 398 16.60 26.20 9.14
CA GLY A 398 17.60 26.11 8.06
C GLY A 398 17.00 25.94 6.66
N GLN A 399 17.86 25.89 5.65
CA GLN A 399 17.46 25.64 4.26
C GLN A 399 17.44 24.14 3.97
N MET A 400 16.50 23.73 3.13
CA MET A 400 16.28 22.33 2.77
C MET A 400 16.00 22.23 1.27
N THR A 401 16.76 21.39 0.58
CA THR A 401 16.48 21.04 -0.82
C THR A 401 15.93 19.63 -0.88
N VAL A 402 14.82 19.46 -1.59
CA VAL A 402 14.14 18.16 -1.70
C VAL A 402 14.30 17.59 -3.10
N THR A 403 14.52 16.28 -3.20
CA THR A 403 14.43 15.54 -4.45
C THR A 403 13.44 14.39 -4.28
N ALA A 404 12.87 13.94 -5.41
CA ALA A 404 11.98 12.78 -5.45
C ALA A 404 12.46 11.83 -6.54
N GLN A 405 12.55 10.55 -6.20
CA GLN A 405 13.01 9.50 -7.12
C GLN A 405 12.08 8.29 -7.03
N VAL A 406 11.82 7.63 -8.16
CA VAL A 406 11.01 6.40 -8.18
C VAL A 406 11.72 5.33 -7.36
N LEU A 407 11.05 4.79 -6.34
CA LEU A 407 11.53 3.70 -5.52
C LEU A 407 11.31 2.38 -6.26
N GLN A 408 12.40 1.74 -6.67
CA GLN A 408 12.35 0.47 -7.41
C GLN A 408 12.27 -0.71 -6.43
N THR A 409 11.06 -1.20 -6.17
CA THR A 409 10.85 -2.45 -5.43
C THR A 409 10.63 -3.59 -6.42
N GLY A 410 11.47 -4.63 -6.39
CA GLY A 410 11.24 -5.84 -7.18
C GLY A 410 9.91 -6.51 -6.79
N PRO A 411 9.20 -7.19 -7.71
CA PRO A 411 7.97 -7.88 -7.37
C PRO A 411 8.25 -9.02 -6.40
N THR A 412 7.70 -8.96 -5.19
CA THR A 412 7.51 -10.14 -4.33
C THR A 412 6.02 -10.45 -4.30
N PHE A 413 5.69 -11.69 -4.62
CA PHE A 413 4.33 -12.19 -4.74
C PHE A 413 3.53 -12.01 -3.44
N THR A 414 2.24 -11.70 -3.57
CA THR A 414 1.25 -11.73 -2.50
C THR A 414 0.91 -13.17 -2.12
N ALA A 415 1.23 -13.56 -0.89
CA ALA A 415 0.55 -14.64 -0.17
C ALA A 415 -0.08 -14.04 1.11
N PRO A 416 -1.33 -14.40 1.47
CA PRO A 416 -1.86 -14.04 2.78
C PRO A 416 -1.06 -14.76 3.86
N ILE A 417 -0.88 -14.06 4.99
CA ILE A 417 -0.27 -14.58 6.20
C ILE A 417 -1.20 -15.66 6.77
N ALA A 418 -0.85 -16.93 6.55
CA ALA A 418 -1.11 -17.98 7.53
C ALA A 418 0.07 -17.99 8.51
N GLY A 419 -0.21 -18.16 9.80
CA GLY A 419 0.73 -17.89 10.88
C GLY A 419 2.01 -18.75 10.90
N ALA A 420 2.93 -18.24 11.74
CA ALA A 420 4.16 -18.83 12.27
C ALA A 420 5.46 -18.66 11.45
N GLY A 421 6.42 -17.94 12.05
CA GLY A 421 7.85 -18.28 11.95
C GLY A 421 8.79 -17.18 11.43
N PRO A 422 9.91 -16.90 12.12
CA PRO A 422 10.87 -15.85 11.78
C PRO A 422 11.95 -16.31 10.77
N GLY A 423 12.35 -15.44 9.83
CA GLY A 423 13.66 -15.51 9.17
C GLY A 423 13.72 -15.86 7.67
N GLY A 424 14.53 -15.07 6.92
CA GLY A 424 15.04 -15.32 5.55
C GLY A 424 14.26 -14.57 4.46
N GLY A 425 14.81 -13.70 3.60
CA GLY A 425 16.19 -13.47 3.17
C GLY A 425 16.34 -13.86 1.68
N ALA A 426 16.38 -12.89 0.76
CA ALA A 426 16.99 -13.05 -0.57
C ALA A 426 17.55 -11.70 -1.05
N ALA A 427 18.84 -11.70 -1.41
CA ALA A 427 19.63 -10.53 -1.78
C ALA A 427 19.58 -10.23 -3.28
N GLY A 428 19.62 -8.95 -3.65
CA GLY A 428 19.73 -8.49 -5.04
C GLY A 428 20.50 -7.17 -5.14
N VAL A 429 21.51 -7.15 -6.01
CA VAL A 429 22.52 -6.11 -6.21
C VAL A 429 21.93 -4.84 -6.87
N THR A 430 22.43 -3.66 -6.46
CA THR A 430 22.21 -2.37 -7.15
C THR A 430 23.54 -1.85 -7.69
N VAL A 431 23.56 -1.33 -8.91
CA VAL A 431 24.59 -0.38 -9.39
C VAL A 431 23.86 0.91 -9.79
N PRO A 432 24.29 2.10 -9.32
CA PRO A 432 23.60 3.37 -9.57
C PRO A 432 24.20 4.09 -10.79
N ILE A 433 23.40 4.82 -11.59
CA ILE A 433 23.85 6.04 -12.28
C ILE A 433 22.68 7.04 -12.45
N VAL A 434 22.90 8.27 -11.99
CA VAL A 434 22.23 9.50 -12.46
C VAL A 434 23.20 10.22 -13.38
N ILE A 435 22.76 10.75 -14.53
CA ILE A 435 23.40 11.93 -15.16
C ILE A 435 22.33 12.88 -15.73
N PRO A 436 22.41 14.19 -15.44
CA PRO A 436 21.65 15.24 -16.12
C PRO A 436 22.34 15.64 -17.45
N GLY A 437 21.56 15.67 -18.55
CA GLY A 437 22.04 16.06 -19.89
C GLY A 437 22.01 14.87 -20.86
N GLY A 438 21.03 14.86 -21.77
CA GLY A 438 20.70 13.71 -22.61
C GLY A 438 21.82 13.21 -23.53
N GLY A 439 22.11 11.91 -23.44
CA GLY A 439 22.91 11.14 -24.39
C GLY A 439 22.86 9.65 -24.02
N VAL A 440 22.63 8.77 -25.01
CA VAL A 440 22.61 7.30 -24.82
C VAL A 440 24.02 6.75 -25.01
N VAL A 441 24.52 5.97 -24.05
CA VAL A 441 25.76 5.20 -24.20
C VAL A 441 25.43 3.71 -23.99
N ASN A 442 25.66 2.91 -25.04
CA ASN A 442 25.72 1.45 -24.93
C ASN A 442 27.20 1.05 -24.72
N LEU A 443 27.48 0.22 -23.70
CA LEU A 443 28.76 -0.50 -23.61
C LEU A 443 28.57 -1.95 -23.09
N PRO A 444 29.43 -2.90 -23.54
CA PRO A 444 29.19 -4.34 -23.46
C PRO A 444 29.88 -5.02 -22.26
N LEU A 445 29.33 -6.15 -21.79
CA LEU A 445 29.93 -6.99 -20.74
C LEU A 445 30.59 -8.25 -21.32
N PRO A 446 31.85 -8.57 -20.97
CA PRO A 446 32.39 -9.92 -21.09
C PRO A 446 32.24 -10.68 -19.75
N GLY A 447 31.57 -11.83 -19.79
CA GLY A 447 31.54 -12.81 -18.70
C GLY A 447 30.16 -13.31 -18.30
N ALA A 448 29.42 -13.88 -19.25
CA ALA A 448 28.13 -14.52 -18.99
C ALA A 448 28.33 -15.91 -18.34
N ASN A 449 27.68 -16.12 -17.19
CA ASN A 449 27.07 -17.42 -16.90
C ASN A 449 25.55 -17.25 -17.03
N GLN A 450 25.03 -17.83 -18.11
CA GLN A 450 23.64 -17.72 -18.56
C GLN A 450 22.72 -18.51 -17.63
N GLY A 451 21.67 -17.85 -17.13
CA GLY A 451 20.65 -18.49 -16.30
C GLY A 451 19.47 -17.59 -15.96
N ASN A 452 19.66 -16.49 -15.23
CA ASN A 452 18.53 -15.73 -14.65
C ASN A 452 18.68 -14.19 -14.58
N ALA A 453 19.69 -13.59 -15.23
CA ALA A 453 19.97 -12.14 -15.09
C ALA A 453 19.20 -11.21 -16.06
N ALA A 454 18.38 -11.73 -16.99
CA ALA A 454 17.69 -10.91 -18.01
C ALA A 454 16.35 -10.29 -17.55
N ALA A 455 15.78 -10.75 -16.43
CA ALA A 455 14.47 -10.30 -15.96
C ALA A 455 14.50 -8.97 -15.17
N GLY A 456 15.63 -8.66 -14.52
CA GLY A 456 15.75 -7.47 -13.66
C GLY A 456 15.81 -6.15 -14.42
N THR A 457 16.61 -6.07 -15.49
CA THR A 457 16.80 -4.83 -16.28
C THR A 457 15.58 -4.50 -17.14
N SER A 458 14.91 -5.50 -17.69
CA SER A 458 13.68 -5.33 -18.49
C SER A 458 12.48 -4.86 -17.64
N GLN A 459 12.29 -5.40 -16.43
CA GLN A 459 11.24 -4.95 -15.51
C GLN A 459 11.50 -3.54 -14.95
N GLN A 460 12.76 -3.20 -14.66
CA GLN A 460 13.15 -1.89 -14.15
C GLN A 460 12.89 -0.77 -15.18
N THR A 461 13.08 -1.07 -16.47
CA THR A 461 12.75 -0.15 -17.57
C THR A 461 11.23 -0.01 -17.74
N ALA A 462 10.45 -1.07 -17.50
CA ALA A 462 9.00 -1.07 -17.61
C ALA A 462 8.28 -0.29 -16.48
N VAL A 463 8.77 -0.39 -15.23
CA VAL A 463 8.24 0.40 -14.10
C VAL A 463 8.51 1.89 -14.32
N ALA A 464 9.73 2.26 -14.71
CA ALA A 464 10.05 3.65 -15.02
C ALA A 464 9.25 4.19 -16.23
N ALA A 465 8.96 3.36 -17.23
CA ALA A 465 8.18 3.75 -18.40
C ALA A 465 6.69 4.03 -18.10
N THR A 466 6.14 3.41 -17.06
CA THR A 466 4.72 3.52 -16.67
C THR A 466 4.48 4.34 -15.41
N ALA A 467 5.53 4.70 -14.66
CA ALA A 467 5.48 5.57 -13.49
C ALA A 467 4.87 6.95 -13.82
N PRO A 468 4.18 7.60 -12.86
CA PRO A 468 3.71 8.96 -13.05
C PRO A 468 4.90 9.91 -13.21
N ARG A 469 4.72 11.00 -13.96
CA ARG A 469 5.75 12.02 -14.11
C ARG A 469 5.80 12.86 -12.85
N VAL A 470 6.98 13.10 -12.29
CA VAL A 470 7.15 13.97 -11.11
C VAL A 470 7.96 15.22 -11.50
N THR A 471 7.48 16.37 -11.08
CA THR A 471 8.21 17.64 -11.14
C THR A 471 8.38 18.18 -9.73
N VAL A 472 9.61 18.55 -9.36
CA VAL A 472 9.91 19.09 -8.03
C VAL A 472 10.12 20.60 -8.14
N ARG A 473 9.37 21.39 -7.39
CA ARG A 473 9.53 22.84 -7.29
C ARG A 473 9.99 23.20 -5.88
N GLN A 474 11.20 23.74 -5.73
CA GLN A 474 11.69 24.21 -4.42
C GLN A 474 10.93 25.47 -4.00
N THR A 475 10.64 25.59 -2.71
CA THR A 475 10.02 26.76 -2.08
C THR A 475 10.91 27.26 -0.93
N SER A 476 10.63 28.45 -0.40
CA SER A 476 11.43 29.00 0.70
C SER A 476 11.35 28.18 2.00
N GLY A 477 10.32 27.35 2.15
CA GLY A 477 10.09 26.50 3.31
C GLY A 477 10.13 24.99 3.02
N GLY A 478 10.58 24.55 1.84
CA GLY A 478 10.59 23.14 1.45
C GLY A 478 10.46 22.92 -0.06
N ALA A 479 9.54 22.05 -0.49
CA ALA A 479 9.26 21.82 -1.91
C ALA A 479 7.85 21.29 -2.17
N THR A 480 7.32 21.58 -3.35
CA THR A 480 6.08 20.97 -3.89
C THR A 480 6.44 19.89 -4.92
N LEU A 481 5.94 18.67 -4.72
CA LEU A 481 6.04 17.56 -5.67
C LEU A 481 4.76 17.51 -6.51
N GLU A 482 4.87 17.77 -7.81
CA GLU A 482 3.76 17.71 -8.75
C GLU A 482 3.82 16.40 -9.55
N PHE A 483 2.84 15.52 -9.33
CA PHE A 483 2.68 14.25 -10.03
C PHE A 483 1.66 14.39 -11.15
N ALA A 484 1.98 13.87 -12.34
CA ALA A 484 1.08 13.85 -13.48
C ALA A 484 0.84 12.43 -13.99
N PHE A 485 -0.39 12.14 -14.39
CA PHE A 485 -0.82 10.87 -14.96
C PHE A 485 0.01 10.49 -16.19
N ASN A 486 0.50 9.25 -16.25
CA ASN A 486 1.22 8.72 -17.38
C ASN A 486 0.28 7.95 -18.31
N SER A 487 0.09 8.44 -19.54
CA SER A 487 -0.78 7.80 -20.53
C SER A 487 -0.38 6.37 -20.91
N ALA A 488 0.84 5.92 -20.60
CA ALA A 488 1.27 4.55 -20.85
C ALA A 488 0.42 3.49 -20.10
N VAL A 489 -0.23 3.86 -18.97
CA VAL A 489 -1.11 2.94 -18.23
C VAL A 489 -2.55 2.89 -18.75
N SER A 490 -2.90 3.69 -19.77
CA SER A 490 -4.26 3.75 -20.36
C SER A 490 -4.66 2.53 -21.21
N SER A 491 -3.77 1.54 -21.34
CA SER A 491 -4.05 0.28 -22.05
C SER A 491 -5.02 -0.65 -21.30
N SER A 492 -5.23 -0.42 -20.00
CA SER A 492 -6.11 -1.21 -19.14
C SER A 492 -6.93 -0.29 -18.24
N LEU A 493 -8.23 -0.54 -18.11
CA LEU A 493 -9.07 0.15 -17.13
C LEU A 493 -8.70 -0.24 -15.68
N GLY A 494 -8.99 0.66 -14.75
CA GLY A 494 -8.80 0.50 -13.31
C GLY A 494 -7.51 1.14 -12.79
N THR A 495 -7.19 0.86 -11.53
CA THR A 495 -5.99 1.37 -10.87
C THR A 495 -4.79 0.49 -11.20
N ALA A 496 -3.74 1.11 -11.74
CA ALA A 496 -2.45 0.46 -11.92
C ALA A 496 -1.79 0.19 -10.57
N THR A 497 -0.82 -0.74 -10.53
CA THR A 497 0.02 -0.94 -9.33
C THR A 497 0.62 0.41 -8.91
N PRO A 498 0.49 0.81 -7.63
CA PRO A 498 0.98 2.10 -7.19
C PRO A 498 2.50 2.22 -7.36
N THR A 499 2.96 3.44 -7.64
CA THR A 499 4.39 3.77 -7.73
C THR A 499 4.79 4.53 -6.48
N ASP A 500 5.82 4.06 -5.78
CA ASP A 500 6.37 4.74 -4.62
C ASP A 500 7.52 5.67 -5.05
N PHE A 501 7.57 6.87 -4.47
CA PHE A 501 8.64 7.83 -4.66
C PHE A 501 9.37 8.05 -3.34
N LEU A 502 10.68 7.83 -3.36
CA LEU A 502 11.56 8.18 -2.26
C LEU A 502 11.78 9.69 -2.27
N VAL A 503 11.40 10.33 -1.17
CA VAL A 503 11.70 11.75 -0.92
C VAL A 503 13.02 11.84 -0.19
N GLN A 504 13.95 12.66 -0.69
CA GLN A 504 15.30 12.80 -0.13
C GLN A 504 15.65 14.27 0.08
N SER A 505 16.44 14.53 1.11
CA SER A 505 17.09 15.82 1.34
C SER A 505 18.41 15.56 2.06
N ALA A 506 19.50 16.17 1.57
CA ALA A 506 20.82 15.99 2.18
C ALA A 506 20.97 16.76 3.51
N GLN A 507 20.20 17.84 3.67
CA GLN A 507 20.24 18.71 4.84
C GLN A 507 19.33 18.22 5.97
N ALA A 508 18.32 17.40 5.66
CA ALA A 508 17.36 16.93 6.65
C ALA A 508 17.96 15.78 7.48
N ILE A 509 17.87 15.87 8.81
CA ILE A 509 18.36 14.81 9.73
C ILE A 509 17.40 13.62 9.80
N ASN A 510 16.15 13.80 9.37
CA ASN A 510 15.13 12.76 9.36
C ASN A 510 15.08 12.02 8.02
N ILE A 511 14.58 10.79 8.05
CA ILE A 511 14.25 10.02 6.85
C ILE A 511 12.81 10.37 6.46
N PRO A 512 12.58 11.02 5.31
CA PRO A 512 11.24 11.44 4.93
C PRO A 512 10.39 10.21 4.55
N PRO A 513 9.07 10.21 4.83
CA PRO A 513 8.15 9.22 4.29
C PRO A 513 8.21 9.16 2.76
N ARG A 514 7.95 7.97 2.20
CA ARG A 514 7.75 7.84 0.76
C ARG A 514 6.43 8.49 0.35
N VAL A 515 6.32 8.93 -0.89
CA VAL A 515 5.05 9.33 -1.50
C VAL A 515 4.56 8.22 -2.41
N ARG A 516 3.40 7.65 -2.11
CA ARG A 516 2.75 6.62 -2.91
C ARG A 516 1.77 7.24 -3.88
N VAL A 517 1.95 6.98 -5.17
CA VAL A 517 1.12 7.55 -6.23
C VAL A 517 0.31 6.46 -6.91
N TYR A 518 -1.01 6.62 -6.91
CA TYR A 518 -1.95 5.77 -7.62
C TYR A 518 -2.34 6.43 -8.95
N GLN A 519 -2.31 5.63 -10.02
CA GLN A 519 -2.78 6.04 -11.34
C GLN A 519 -4.00 5.21 -11.69
N ASN A 520 -5.16 5.86 -11.82
CA ASN A 520 -6.40 5.19 -12.17
C ASN A 520 -6.89 5.63 -13.55
N TYR A 521 -6.98 4.67 -14.47
CA TYR A 521 -7.64 4.87 -15.75
C TYR A 521 -9.10 4.43 -15.62
N ARG A 522 -9.96 5.35 -15.20
CA ARG A 522 -11.37 5.04 -14.89
C ARG A 522 -12.19 4.88 -16.14
N ASN A 523 -13.27 4.13 -15.99
CA ASN A 523 -14.35 4.13 -16.94
C ASN A 523 -15.11 5.46 -16.85
N ALA A 524 -15.39 6.11 -17.97
CA ALA A 524 -15.92 7.47 -17.98
C ALA A 524 -17.34 7.59 -17.37
N GLU A 525 -18.14 6.53 -17.46
CA GLU A 525 -19.46 6.40 -16.83
C GLU A 525 -19.44 5.90 -15.38
N ALA A 526 -18.27 5.52 -14.85
CA ALA A 526 -18.18 5.11 -13.46
C ALA A 526 -18.57 6.28 -12.54
N VAL A 527 -19.53 6.03 -11.65
CA VAL A 527 -20.02 7.02 -10.69
C VAL A 527 -19.34 6.77 -9.35
N GLY A 528 -18.92 7.86 -8.71
CA GLY A 528 -18.42 7.81 -7.35
C GLY A 528 -17.26 8.75 -7.10
N THR A 529 -16.78 8.73 -5.86
CA THR A 529 -15.64 9.53 -5.42
C THR A 529 -14.71 8.63 -4.63
N VAL A 530 -13.41 8.81 -4.85
CA VAL A 530 -12.36 8.09 -4.14
C VAL A 530 -11.70 9.08 -3.18
N PHE A 531 -11.63 8.70 -1.91
CA PHE A 531 -10.90 9.41 -0.88
C PHE A 531 -9.62 8.65 -0.57
N GLU A 532 -8.49 9.31 -0.77
CA GLU A 532 -7.18 8.70 -0.56
C GLU A 532 -6.94 8.48 0.94
N VAL A 533 -6.45 7.29 1.31
CA VAL A 533 -6.12 6.98 2.72
C VAL A 533 -4.65 6.59 2.83
N PRO A 534 -3.84 7.31 3.63
CA PRO A 534 -2.47 6.92 3.89
C PRO A 534 -2.37 5.52 4.49
N VAL A 535 -1.46 4.72 3.96
CA VAL A 535 -1.09 3.39 4.48
C VAL A 535 0.41 3.34 4.76
N SER A 536 0.87 2.32 5.48
CA SER A 536 2.29 2.19 5.83
C SER A 536 3.18 1.83 4.64
N VAL A 537 4.49 1.72 4.89
CA VAL A 537 5.43 1.35 3.85
C VAL A 537 5.33 -0.11 3.40
N SER A 538 4.69 -0.96 4.19
CA SER A 538 4.50 -2.37 3.86
C SER A 538 3.42 -2.55 2.78
N ILE A 539 3.69 -3.46 1.85
CA ILE A 539 2.69 -3.90 0.86
C ILE A 539 1.73 -4.97 1.43
N ALA A 540 2.06 -5.52 2.61
CA ALA A 540 1.24 -6.51 3.30
C ALA A 540 0.23 -5.90 4.28
N GLU A 541 0.36 -4.60 4.58
CA GLU A 541 -0.53 -3.88 5.49
C GLU A 541 -1.27 -2.75 4.78
N GLY A 542 -2.45 -2.40 5.28
CA GLY A 542 -3.31 -1.40 4.67
C GLY A 542 -4.68 -1.34 5.33
N LEU A 543 -5.71 -1.04 4.55
CA LEU A 543 -7.09 -1.07 5.02
C LEU A 543 -7.64 -2.50 4.98
N THR A 544 -8.15 -2.98 6.11
CA THR A 544 -8.45 -4.41 6.30
C THR A 544 -9.92 -4.71 6.55
N ASP A 545 -10.63 -3.82 7.25
CA ASP A 545 -12.03 -4.01 7.63
C ASP A 545 -12.78 -2.67 7.72
N ILE A 546 -14.10 -2.70 7.54
CA ILE A 546 -15.00 -1.54 7.61
C ILE A 546 -16.31 -1.90 8.30
N VAL A 547 -16.73 -1.06 9.25
CA VAL A 547 -18.03 -1.19 9.91
C VAL A 547 -18.78 0.14 9.83
N ALA A 548 -20.07 0.07 9.50
CA ALA A 548 -20.96 1.23 9.50
C ALA A 548 -21.73 1.35 10.81
N ASP A 549 -21.67 2.53 11.40
CA ASP A 549 -22.58 2.98 12.44
C ASP A 549 -23.64 3.88 11.80
N ALA A 550 -24.80 3.27 11.55
CA ALA A 550 -25.97 3.91 11.00
C ALA A 550 -26.52 5.05 11.88
N VAL A 551 -26.38 4.94 13.20
CA VAL A 551 -26.97 5.91 14.15
C VAL A 551 -26.15 7.19 14.14
N ARG A 552 -24.82 7.07 14.25
CA ARG A 552 -23.90 8.22 14.19
C ARG A 552 -23.60 8.68 12.77
N GLN A 553 -24.00 7.91 11.75
CA GLN A 553 -23.67 8.13 10.34
C GLN A 553 -22.15 8.17 10.12
N ARG A 554 -21.46 7.16 10.67
CA ARG A 554 -20.00 7.04 10.62
C ARG A 554 -19.56 5.69 10.08
N LEU A 555 -18.42 5.68 9.41
CA LEU A 555 -17.70 4.46 9.06
C LEU A 555 -16.43 4.38 9.88
N TYR A 556 -16.16 3.21 10.43
CA TYR A 556 -14.93 2.88 11.13
C TYR A 556 -14.12 1.91 10.29
N ILE A 557 -12.91 2.31 9.90
CA ILE A 557 -12.06 1.56 8.98
C ILE A 557 -10.75 1.21 9.68
N ALA A 558 -10.42 -0.08 9.74
CA ALA A 558 -9.17 -0.54 10.32
C ALA A 558 -8.00 -0.24 9.37
N ASN A 559 -7.02 0.55 9.83
CA ASN A 559 -5.78 0.82 9.11
C ASN A 559 -4.62 0.11 9.82
N SER A 560 -4.32 -1.10 9.36
CA SER A 560 -3.36 -1.99 10.04
C SER A 560 -1.96 -1.40 10.04
N GLY A 561 -1.54 -0.79 8.93
CA GLY A 561 -0.20 -0.22 8.80
C GLY A 561 0.07 1.01 9.68
N LEU A 562 -0.98 1.75 10.05
CA LEU A 562 -0.86 2.97 10.86
C LEU A 562 -1.39 2.82 12.29
N ASN A 563 -1.66 1.59 12.74
CA ASN A 563 -2.14 1.26 14.10
C ASN A 563 -3.30 2.15 14.60
N ARG A 564 -4.28 2.39 13.73
CA ARG A 564 -5.40 3.30 14.03
C ARG A 564 -6.67 2.90 13.27
N ILE A 565 -7.79 3.45 13.72
CA ILE A 565 -9.06 3.44 13.01
C ILE A 565 -9.23 4.78 12.31
N GLU A 566 -9.45 4.74 10.99
CA GLU A 566 -9.92 5.91 10.25
C GLU A 566 -11.42 6.04 10.47
N VAL A 567 -11.88 7.25 10.77
CA VAL A 567 -13.30 7.54 10.99
C VAL A 567 -13.77 8.45 9.86
N PHE A 568 -14.78 8.01 9.12
CA PHE A 568 -15.37 8.77 8.01
C PHE A 568 -16.78 9.20 8.37
N ASP A 569 -17.06 10.50 8.28
CA ASP A 569 -18.40 11.05 8.47
C ASP A 569 -19.19 10.92 7.16
N MET A 570 -20.30 10.18 7.20
CA MET A 570 -21.10 9.89 6.01
C MET A 570 -21.94 11.09 5.55
N ARG A 571 -22.22 12.05 6.45
CA ARG A 571 -23.01 13.26 6.15
C ARG A 571 -22.14 14.32 5.50
N GLU A 572 -20.98 14.59 6.09
CA GLU A 572 -20.03 15.59 5.62
C GLU A 572 -19.08 15.06 4.52
N GLN A 573 -19.10 13.75 4.29
CA GLN A 573 -18.25 13.04 3.32
C GLN A 573 -16.77 13.36 3.48
N ARG A 574 -16.27 13.28 4.72
CA ARG A 574 -14.85 13.52 5.02
C ARG A 574 -14.36 12.66 6.18
N PHE A 575 -13.05 12.43 6.20
CA PHE A 575 -12.41 11.86 7.37
C PHE A 575 -12.40 12.86 8.55
N VAL A 576 -12.69 12.34 9.74
CA VAL A 576 -12.67 13.09 11.01
C VAL A 576 -11.55 12.56 11.91
N LYS A 577 -11.63 12.85 13.23
CA LYS A 577 -10.62 12.43 14.20
C LYS A 577 -10.40 10.90 14.13
N ARG A 578 -9.14 10.51 13.95
CA ARG A 578 -8.72 9.10 13.91
C ARG A 578 -8.54 8.57 15.32
N ILE A 579 -8.78 7.29 15.51
CA ILE A 579 -8.71 6.65 16.83
C ILE A 579 -7.47 5.76 16.87
N LYS A 580 -6.50 6.09 17.73
CA LYS A 580 -5.33 5.26 17.98
C LYS A 580 -5.75 3.96 18.67
N VAL A 581 -5.25 2.81 18.20
CA VAL A 581 -5.53 1.49 18.78
C VAL A 581 -4.24 0.66 18.89
N GLY A 582 -4.33 -0.60 19.34
CA GLY A 582 -3.19 -1.50 19.36
C GLY A 582 -2.63 -1.83 17.96
N GLN A 583 -1.59 -2.66 17.93
CA GLN A 583 -0.81 -2.87 16.71
C GLN A 583 -1.51 -3.76 15.66
N LEU A 584 -1.44 -3.36 14.39
CA LEU A 584 -2.03 -4.05 13.23
C LEU A 584 -3.52 -4.40 13.45
N PRO A 585 -4.42 -3.40 13.61
CA PRO A 585 -5.86 -3.64 13.67
C PRO A 585 -6.35 -4.32 12.38
N ARG A 586 -7.02 -5.47 12.50
CA ARG A 586 -7.45 -6.27 11.33
C ARG A 586 -8.92 -6.66 11.27
N SER A 587 -9.61 -6.68 12.41
CA SER A 587 -11.02 -7.03 12.46
C SER A 587 -11.74 -6.17 13.48
N LEU A 588 -12.91 -5.69 13.11
CA LEU A 588 -13.75 -4.79 13.87
C LEU A 588 -15.05 -5.48 14.27
N ALA A 589 -15.52 -5.24 15.49
CA ALA A 589 -16.82 -5.72 15.93
C ALA A 589 -17.54 -4.60 16.69
N LEU A 590 -18.56 -4.03 16.06
CA LEU A 590 -19.46 -3.06 16.69
C LEU A 590 -20.40 -3.82 17.63
N HIS A 591 -20.41 -3.42 18.90
CA HIS A 591 -21.34 -3.96 19.89
C HIS A 591 -22.79 -3.73 19.43
N PRO A 592 -23.74 -4.69 19.61
CA PRO A 592 -25.13 -4.50 19.19
C PRO A 592 -25.82 -3.27 19.79
N GLY A 593 -25.37 -2.79 20.95
CA GLY A 593 -25.83 -1.54 21.56
C GLY A 593 -25.33 -0.26 20.85
N GLY A 594 -24.36 -0.39 19.94
CA GLY A 594 -23.81 0.70 19.14
C GLY A 594 -22.88 1.65 19.89
N ASP A 595 -22.56 1.42 21.16
CA ASP A 595 -21.76 2.29 22.02
C ASP A 595 -20.25 1.96 21.97
N LEU A 596 -19.92 0.69 21.83
CA LEU A 596 -18.55 0.19 21.86
C LEU A 596 -18.13 -0.46 20.53
N LEU A 597 -16.89 -0.21 20.13
CA LEU A 597 -16.23 -0.90 19.03
C LEU A 597 -15.03 -1.69 19.56
N TYR A 598 -15.06 -3.01 19.34
CA TYR A 598 -13.94 -3.89 19.65
C TYR A 598 -13.02 -4.00 18.43
N VAL A 599 -11.71 -3.94 18.67
CA VAL A 599 -10.69 -3.93 17.61
C VAL A 599 -9.66 -5.02 17.87
N ALA A 600 -9.63 -6.04 17.02
CA ALA A 600 -8.64 -7.11 17.08
C ALA A 600 -7.28 -6.62 16.56
N ASN A 601 -6.30 -6.54 17.45
CA ASN A 601 -4.95 -6.10 17.14
C ASN A 601 -4.09 -7.32 16.83
N SER A 602 -3.82 -7.60 15.55
CA SER A 602 -3.13 -8.82 15.14
C SER A 602 -1.61 -8.78 15.31
N GLY A 603 -1.04 -7.61 15.61
CA GLY A 603 0.39 -7.42 15.90
C GLY A 603 0.76 -7.77 17.34
N GLY A 604 -0.23 -8.02 18.21
CA GLY A 604 -0.03 -8.43 19.59
C GLY A 604 -1.20 -9.25 20.14
N GLU A 605 -1.12 -9.60 21.42
CA GLU A 605 -2.11 -10.41 22.14
C GLU A 605 -3.13 -9.46 22.81
N SER A 606 -3.78 -8.60 22.01
CA SER A 606 -4.68 -7.57 22.55
C SER A 606 -5.90 -7.29 21.68
N ILE A 607 -7.00 -6.89 22.32
CA ILE A 607 -8.19 -6.33 21.68
C ILE A 607 -8.47 -4.98 22.32
N SER A 608 -8.52 -3.91 21.52
CA SER A 608 -8.86 -2.57 22.01
C SER A 608 -10.38 -2.41 22.14
N ILE A 609 -10.83 -1.71 23.19
CA ILE A 609 -12.23 -1.33 23.40
C ILE A 609 -12.33 0.18 23.17
N VAL A 610 -13.04 0.57 22.14
CA VAL A 610 -13.24 1.97 21.74
C VAL A 610 -14.64 2.42 22.13
N ASP A 611 -14.73 3.55 22.80
CA ASP A 611 -15.98 4.26 23.04
C ASP A 611 -16.27 5.19 21.86
N LEU A 612 -17.43 5.00 21.22
CA LEU A 612 -17.78 5.69 19.99
C LEU A 612 -18.36 7.10 20.20
N ASP A 613 -18.74 7.45 21.43
CA ASP A 613 -19.15 8.81 21.78
C ASP A 613 -17.95 9.69 22.11
N ARG A 614 -16.90 9.10 22.69
CA ARG A 614 -15.64 9.79 23.03
C ARG A 614 -14.60 9.75 21.91
N ASP A 615 -14.77 8.88 20.91
CA ASP A 615 -13.80 8.59 19.85
C ASP A 615 -12.40 8.25 20.42
N GLU A 616 -12.36 7.39 21.43
CA GLU A 616 -11.13 7.00 22.11
C GLU A 616 -11.16 5.57 22.66
N VAL A 617 -9.97 5.00 22.87
CA VAL A 617 -9.83 3.70 23.54
C VAL A 617 -10.04 3.89 25.04
N VAL A 618 -11.04 3.21 25.59
CA VAL A 618 -11.37 3.22 27.03
C VAL A 618 -10.83 2.01 27.79
N GLY A 619 -10.30 1.02 27.07
CA GLY A 619 -9.66 -0.14 27.68
C GLY A 619 -9.28 -1.22 26.68
N THR A 620 -8.90 -2.39 27.20
CA THR A 620 -8.60 -3.58 26.42
C THR A 620 -9.28 -4.79 27.02
N VAL A 621 -9.56 -5.80 26.19
CA VAL A 621 -10.01 -7.11 26.69
C VAL A 621 -8.83 -7.77 27.40
N ARG A 622 -9.05 -8.23 28.63
CA ARG A 622 -8.00 -8.85 29.44
C ARG A 622 -7.82 -10.31 29.04
N PHE A 623 -6.63 -10.66 28.59
CA PHE A 623 -6.25 -12.05 28.37
C PHE A 623 -5.73 -12.67 29.68
N PRO A 624 -5.86 -14.00 29.86
CA PRO A 624 -5.29 -14.70 31.00
C PRO A 624 -3.77 -14.46 31.06
N PRO A 625 -3.20 -14.21 32.25
CA PRO A 625 -1.75 -14.07 32.39
C PRO A 625 -1.01 -15.29 31.85
N VAL A 626 0.15 -15.04 31.24
CA VAL A 626 1.01 -16.13 30.78
C VAL A 626 1.52 -16.91 32.00
N PRO A 627 1.28 -18.23 32.08
CA PRO A 627 1.71 -19.04 33.20
C PRO A 627 3.24 -19.14 33.27
N TYR A 628 3.74 -19.45 34.46
CA TYR A 628 5.18 -19.66 34.71
C TYR A 628 5.77 -20.69 33.74
N ASN A 629 6.89 -20.37 33.10
CA ASN A 629 7.60 -21.21 32.11
C ASN A 629 6.81 -21.54 30.82
N ALA A 630 5.96 -20.63 30.36
CA ALA A 630 5.33 -20.75 29.05
C ALA A 630 6.35 -20.74 27.88
N ALA A 631 6.09 -21.61 26.89
CA ALA A 631 6.92 -21.75 25.68
C ALA A 631 6.13 -21.64 24.36
N PHE A 632 4.88 -21.16 24.41
CA PHE A 632 4.05 -21.04 23.21
C PHE A 632 4.33 -19.73 22.43
N ALA A 633 4.24 -19.85 21.11
CA ALA A 633 4.39 -18.74 20.16
C ALA A 633 3.34 -17.63 20.40
N LEU A 634 3.57 -16.46 19.80
CA LEU A 634 2.62 -15.35 19.81
C LEU A 634 1.25 -15.83 19.29
N ASN A 635 0.18 -15.65 20.06
CA ASN A 635 -1.17 -16.05 19.66
C ASN A 635 -2.12 -14.84 19.63
N THR A 636 -2.35 -14.28 18.44
CA THR A 636 -3.08 -13.01 18.29
C THR A 636 -4.53 -13.22 17.88
N PRO A 637 -5.45 -12.28 18.17
CA PRO A 637 -6.83 -12.35 17.66
C PRO A 637 -6.84 -12.15 16.14
N ALA A 638 -7.37 -13.13 15.40
CA ALA A 638 -7.38 -13.12 13.94
C ALA A 638 -8.68 -12.56 13.36
N SER A 639 -9.82 -12.86 13.99
CA SER A 639 -11.15 -12.35 13.60
C SER A 639 -12.04 -12.25 14.84
N ILE A 640 -12.91 -11.25 14.88
CA ILE A 640 -13.88 -11.03 15.95
C ILE A 640 -15.26 -10.71 15.39
N ALA A 641 -16.30 -11.04 16.16
CA ALA A 641 -17.69 -10.70 15.84
C ALA A 641 -18.46 -10.46 17.14
N ALA A 642 -19.24 -9.38 17.22
CA ALA A 642 -20.03 -9.08 18.41
C ALA A 642 -21.40 -9.75 18.32
N SER A 643 -21.80 -10.40 19.41
CA SER A 643 -23.12 -11.04 19.55
C SER A 643 -23.80 -10.55 20.82
N LEU A 644 -25.09 -10.84 20.99
CA LEU A 644 -25.84 -10.53 22.21
C LEU A 644 -25.26 -11.21 23.46
N SER A 645 -24.52 -12.31 23.29
CA SER A 645 -23.84 -13.04 24.36
C SER A 645 -22.37 -12.63 24.55
N GLY A 646 -21.97 -11.50 23.95
CA GLY A 646 -20.62 -10.97 24.01
C GLY A 646 -19.83 -11.16 22.70
N VAL A 647 -18.56 -10.79 22.73
CA VAL A 647 -17.68 -10.86 21.56
C VAL A 647 -17.15 -12.28 21.38
N GLN A 648 -17.32 -12.83 20.18
CA GLN A 648 -16.72 -14.08 19.74
C GLN A 648 -15.36 -13.80 19.10
N ILE A 649 -14.36 -14.63 19.41
CA ILE A 649 -12.98 -14.43 18.98
C ILE A 649 -12.46 -15.72 18.34
N ILE A 650 -11.85 -15.60 17.17
CA ILE A 650 -11.01 -16.63 16.57
C ILE A 650 -9.56 -16.19 16.70
N MET A 651 -8.75 -16.99 17.41
CA MET A 651 -7.32 -16.75 17.57
C MET A 651 -6.53 -17.21 16.35
N SER A 652 -5.26 -16.78 16.24
CA SER A 652 -4.36 -17.08 15.12
C SER A 652 -4.07 -18.58 14.96
N ASP A 653 -4.09 -19.34 16.05
CA ASP A 653 -4.00 -20.80 16.05
C ASP A 653 -5.31 -21.50 15.67
N GLY A 654 -6.41 -20.75 15.60
CA GLY A 654 -7.75 -21.21 15.24
C GLY A 654 -8.65 -21.52 16.42
N ARG A 655 -8.13 -21.40 17.64
CA ARG A 655 -8.94 -21.65 18.83
C ARG A 655 -10.04 -20.61 18.98
N LEU A 656 -11.20 -21.09 19.42
CA LEU A 656 -12.38 -20.26 19.68
C LEU A 656 -12.35 -19.73 21.11
N TRP A 657 -12.58 -18.44 21.26
CA TRP A 657 -12.62 -17.71 22.53
C TRP A 657 -13.86 -16.82 22.56
N ARG A 658 -14.26 -16.40 23.76
CA ARG A 658 -15.34 -15.44 23.97
C ARG A 658 -14.93 -14.41 25.02
N VAL A 659 -15.57 -13.24 24.99
CA VAL A 659 -15.42 -12.22 26.02
C VAL A 659 -16.55 -12.33 27.03
N VAL A 660 -16.20 -12.50 28.30
CA VAL A 660 -17.14 -12.48 29.44
C VAL A 660 -16.58 -11.52 30.48
N ASP A 661 -17.37 -10.55 30.93
CA ASP A 661 -16.97 -9.53 31.91
C ASP A 661 -15.64 -8.82 31.58
N GLY A 662 -15.42 -8.53 30.29
CA GLY A 662 -14.20 -7.88 29.80
C GLY A 662 -12.95 -8.77 29.76
N GLN A 663 -13.09 -10.08 30.00
CA GLN A 663 -12.01 -11.06 29.94
C GLN A 663 -12.18 -12.01 28.75
N ALA A 664 -11.09 -12.29 28.03
CA ALA A 664 -11.05 -13.32 27.00
C ALA A 664 -10.88 -14.70 27.65
N ILE A 665 -11.83 -15.60 27.39
CA ILE A 665 -11.79 -16.99 27.86
C ILE A 665 -11.93 -17.98 26.70
N PRO A 666 -11.20 -19.12 26.70
CA PRO A 666 -11.39 -20.16 25.68
C PRO A 666 -12.83 -20.69 25.71
N ARG A 667 -13.41 -20.95 24.53
CA ARG A 667 -14.70 -21.63 24.43
C ARG A 667 -14.51 -23.14 24.59
N PRO A 668 -15.46 -23.84 25.25
CA PRO A 668 -15.49 -25.30 25.21
C PRO A 668 -15.74 -25.80 23.78
N ALA A 669 -15.36 -27.06 23.51
CA ALA A 669 -15.65 -27.68 22.23
C ALA A 669 -17.17 -27.79 22.02
N SER A 670 -17.64 -27.31 20.87
CA SER A 670 -19.02 -27.50 20.45
C SER A 670 -19.18 -28.85 19.75
N ARG A 671 -20.34 -29.49 19.92
CA ARG A 671 -20.67 -30.77 19.26
C ARG A 671 -20.58 -30.67 17.73
N LEU A 672 -20.96 -29.54 17.15
CA LEU A 672 -20.97 -29.36 15.69
C LEU A 672 -19.60 -29.07 15.11
N VAL A 673 -18.77 -28.31 15.84
CA VAL A 673 -17.39 -28.03 15.41
C VAL A 673 -16.51 -29.26 15.62
N GLY A 674 -16.75 -30.04 16.68
CA GLY A 674 -16.03 -31.28 17.00
C GLY A 674 -14.57 -31.09 17.43
N ALA A 675 -13.98 -29.93 17.16
CA ALA A 675 -12.64 -29.52 17.54
C ALA A 675 -12.67 -28.13 18.20
N THR A 676 -11.67 -27.84 19.04
CA THR A 676 -11.52 -26.50 19.64
C THR A 676 -10.82 -25.51 18.71
N ALA A 677 -10.31 -25.95 17.55
CA ALA A 677 -9.56 -25.13 16.61
C ALA A 677 -10.06 -25.31 15.17
N LEU A 678 -10.28 -24.21 14.46
CA LEU A 678 -10.73 -24.20 13.06
C LEU A 678 -9.54 -24.18 12.09
N PRO A 679 -9.63 -24.80 10.90
CA PRO A 679 -8.60 -24.68 9.86
C PRO A 679 -8.59 -23.28 9.22
N ALA A 680 -7.39 -22.77 8.93
CA ALA A 680 -7.20 -21.50 8.21
C ALA A 680 -7.45 -21.67 6.70
N PRO A 681 -7.85 -20.60 5.97
CA PRO A 681 -8.21 -19.27 6.45
C PRO A 681 -9.56 -19.23 7.19
N ARG A 682 -9.81 -18.16 7.96
CA ARG A 682 -10.97 -18.04 8.87
C ARG A 682 -11.58 -16.65 8.79
N SER A 683 -12.91 -16.56 8.88
CA SER A 683 -13.64 -15.28 8.88
C SER A 683 -14.95 -15.41 9.63
N MET A 684 -15.46 -14.29 10.14
CA MET A 684 -16.73 -14.21 10.85
C MET A 684 -17.56 -13.02 10.39
N ALA A 685 -18.89 -13.16 10.46
CA ALA A 685 -19.82 -12.05 10.31
C ALA A 685 -20.99 -12.22 11.28
N ALA A 686 -21.32 -11.17 12.02
CA ALA A 686 -22.49 -11.13 12.90
C ALA A 686 -23.73 -10.62 12.14
N SER A 687 -24.91 -11.09 12.51
CA SER A 687 -26.17 -10.43 12.14
C SER A 687 -26.20 -9.01 12.72
N PRO A 688 -26.90 -8.05 12.09
CA PRO A 688 -26.96 -6.68 12.58
C PRO A 688 -27.43 -6.52 14.04
N GLY A 689 -28.30 -7.40 14.53
CA GLY A 689 -28.76 -7.41 15.92
C GLY A 689 -27.89 -8.25 16.87
N GLY A 690 -26.83 -8.90 16.37
CA GLY A 690 -25.95 -9.77 17.15
C GLY A 690 -26.57 -11.09 17.59
N GLU A 691 -27.73 -11.47 17.06
CA GLU A 691 -28.43 -12.71 17.41
C GLU A 691 -27.66 -13.95 16.92
N PHE A 692 -26.97 -13.82 15.79
CA PHE A 692 -26.26 -14.91 15.16
C PHE A 692 -24.87 -14.48 14.69
N VAL A 693 -23.93 -15.42 14.69
CA VAL A 693 -22.60 -15.24 14.09
C VAL A 693 -22.33 -16.39 13.12
N LEU A 694 -22.03 -16.06 11.88
CA LEU A 694 -21.57 -17.03 10.89
C LEU A 694 -20.05 -17.09 10.89
N VAL A 695 -19.51 -18.30 10.96
CA VAL A 695 -18.08 -18.58 10.88
C VAL A 695 -17.80 -19.42 9.64
N LEU A 696 -16.89 -18.95 8.77
CA LEU A 696 -16.40 -19.73 7.64
C LEU A 696 -14.96 -20.20 7.91
N ALA A 697 -14.73 -21.51 7.81
CA ALA A 697 -13.42 -22.12 7.96
C ALA A 697 -12.81 -22.52 6.61
N GLY A 698 -11.49 -22.70 6.58
CA GLY A 698 -10.72 -22.94 5.34
C GLY A 698 -11.04 -24.26 4.64
N ASN A 699 -11.74 -25.16 5.33
CA ASN A 699 -12.27 -26.41 4.79
C ASN A 699 -13.64 -26.24 4.09
N GLY A 700 -14.13 -25.02 3.86
CA GLY A 700 -15.39 -24.77 3.15
C GLY A 700 -16.64 -24.98 3.99
N VAL A 701 -16.50 -25.30 5.27
CA VAL A 701 -17.62 -25.47 6.20
C VAL A 701 -17.96 -24.13 6.86
N ALA A 702 -19.23 -23.78 6.81
CA ALA A 702 -19.81 -22.68 7.57
C ALA A 702 -20.48 -23.20 8.84
N TYR A 703 -20.24 -22.53 9.96
CA TYR A 703 -20.83 -22.82 11.27
C TYR A 703 -21.65 -21.61 11.72
N LEU A 704 -22.88 -21.85 12.15
CA LEU A 704 -23.78 -20.83 12.66
C LEU A 704 -23.83 -20.90 14.18
N TYR A 705 -23.40 -19.83 14.82
CA TYR A 705 -23.51 -19.59 16.25
C TYR A 705 -24.81 -18.83 16.55
N ASP A 706 -25.54 -19.28 17.56
CA ASP A 706 -26.74 -18.63 18.10
C ASP A 706 -26.40 -18.04 19.48
N ALA A 707 -26.58 -16.73 19.62
CA ALA A 707 -26.29 -16.03 20.86
C ALA A 707 -27.22 -16.48 22.00
N MET A 708 -28.50 -16.76 21.73
CA MET A 708 -29.45 -17.17 22.77
C MET A 708 -29.12 -18.54 23.37
N ALA A 709 -28.65 -19.47 22.52
CA ALA A 709 -28.18 -20.78 22.97
C ALA A 709 -26.75 -20.73 23.54
N ASP A 710 -26.00 -19.67 23.21
CA ASP A 710 -24.55 -19.56 23.37
C ASP A 710 -23.79 -20.82 22.90
N ASP A 711 -24.17 -21.35 21.73
CA ASP A 711 -23.48 -22.47 21.07
C ASP A 711 -23.67 -22.42 19.54
N PHE A 712 -22.88 -23.22 18.83
CA PHE A 712 -23.10 -23.48 17.41
C PHE A 712 -24.30 -24.42 17.23
N VAL A 713 -25.26 -23.99 16.43
CA VAL A 713 -26.55 -24.67 16.22
C VAL A 713 -26.68 -25.31 14.84
N LEU A 714 -25.87 -24.89 13.87
CA LEU A 714 -25.88 -25.44 12.51
C LEU A 714 -24.47 -25.45 11.90
N SER A 715 -24.18 -26.46 11.08
CA SER A 715 -22.96 -26.55 10.28
C SER A 715 -23.28 -27.09 8.89
N GLN A 716 -22.72 -26.50 7.83
CA GLN A 716 -22.94 -26.94 6.46
C GLN A 716 -21.71 -26.70 5.58
N THR A 717 -21.42 -27.61 4.65
CA THR A 717 -20.43 -27.37 3.60
C THR A 717 -21.02 -26.44 2.54
N VAL A 718 -20.49 -25.22 2.45
CA VAL A 718 -21.03 -24.15 1.59
C VAL A 718 -20.09 -23.75 0.45
N ALA A 719 -18.84 -24.24 0.48
CA ALA A 719 -17.86 -24.02 -0.57
C ALA A 719 -17.00 -25.27 -0.80
N SER A 720 -16.59 -25.50 -2.04
CA SER A 720 -15.64 -26.56 -2.39
C SER A 720 -14.22 -26.22 -1.94
N THR A 721 -13.46 -27.20 -1.48
CA THR A 721 -12.07 -27.04 -1.05
C THR A 721 -11.07 -27.38 -2.18
N PRO A 722 -9.99 -26.59 -2.37
CA PRO A 722 -9.67 -25.33 -1.69
C PRO A 722 -10.58 -24.20 -2.18
N ILE A 723 -10.92 -23.27 -1.29
CA ILE A 723 -11.73 -22.10 -1.64
C ILE A 723 -10.91 -21.18 -2.53
N GLN A 724 -11.47 -20.80 -3.69
CA GLN A 724 -10.78 -20.05 -4.73
C GLN A 724 -11.25 -18.59 -4.78
N GLY A 725 -10.33 -17.66 -5.03
CA GLY A 725 -10.63 -16.22 -5.16
C GLY A 725 -10.63 -15.48 -3.82
N TYR A 726 -11.49 -14.47 -3.70
CA TYR A 726 -11.65 -13.70 -2.46
C TYR A 726 -12.35 -14.55 -1.40
N PHE A 727 -11.59 -15.03 -0.42
CA PHE A 727 -12.12 -15.71 0.75
C PHE A 727 -12.57 -14.70 1.79
N GLY A 728 -13.69 -15.01 2.43
CA GLY A 728 -14.14 -14.25 3.57
C GLY A 728 -15.09 -13.11 3.22
N SER A 729 -15.60 -13.05 1.98
CA SER A 729 -16.75 -12.18 1.67
C SER A 729 -17.99 -12.78 2.32
N LEU A 730 -18.16 -12.45 3.60
CA LEU A 730 -19.26 -12.88 4.44
C LEU A 730 -20.20 -11.71 4.71
N ALA A 731 -21.49 -11.98 4.65
CA ALA A 731 -22.50 -11.08 5.17
C ALA A 731 -23.62 -11.84 5.85
N ALA A 732 -24.24 -11.20 6.83
CA ALA A 732 -25.37 -11.72 7.57
C ALA A 732 -26.58 -10.83 7.34
N GLY A 733 -27.69 -11.41 6.88
CA GLY A 733 -28.96 -10.70 6.80
C GLY A 733 -29.52 -10.38 8.19
N PRO A 734 -30.44 -9.40 8.30
CA PRO A 734 -31.15 -9.12 9.53
C PRO A 734 -31.76 -10.39 10.13
N ARG A 735 -31.58 -10.61 11.44
CA ARG A 735 -32.12 -11.77 12.19
C ARG A 735 -31.73 -13.15 11.62
N GLY A 736 -30.63 -13.23 10.86
CA GLY A 736 -30.17 -14.50 10.26
C GLY A 736 -31.08 -15.07 9.16
N GLN A 737 -31.92 -14.23 8.54
CA GLN A 737 -32.86 -14.66 7.48
C GLN A 737 -32.16 -15.22 6.24
N TYR A 738 -30.98 -14.68 5.91
CA TYR A 738 -30.12 -15.15 4.84
C TYR A 738 -28.66 -14.86 5.19
N TRP A 739 -27.75 -15.51 4.46
CA TRP A 739 -26.31 -15.38 4.59
C TRP A 739 -25.67 -15.21 3.23
N VAL A 740 -24.50 -14.60 3.19
CA VAL A 740 -23.69 -14.53 1.97
C VAL A 740 -22.35 -15.13 2.27
N VAL A 741 -21.91 -16.09 1.45
CA VAL A 741 -20.60 -16.72 1.56
C VAL A 741 -19.97 -16.77 0.18
N ASN A 742 -18.83 -16.10 0.02
CA ASN A 742 -18.07 -16.06 -1.23
C ASN A 742 -18.94 -15.67 -2.45
N GLY A 743 -19.88 -14.73 -2.24
CA GLY A 743 -20.80 -14.25 -3.27
C GLY A 743 -22.08 -15.06 -3.49
N ASN A 744 -22.20 -16.24 -2.88
CA ASN A 744 -23.42 -17.05 -2.91
C ASN A 744 -24.36 -16.64 -1.80
N VAL A 745 -25.64 -16.43 -2.14
CA VAL A 745 -26.69 -16.19 -1.15
C VAL A 745 -27.21 -17.53 -0.65
N LEU A 746 -27.26 -17.69 0.67
CA LEU A 746 -27.77 -18.85 1.37
C LEU A 746 -28.99 -18.45 2.21
N ASN A 747 -29.96 -19.32 2.37
CA ASN A 747 -31.07 -19.11 3.31
C ASN A 747 -30.63 -19.36 4.76
N SER A 748 -31.55 -19.20 5.72
CA SER A 748 -31.33 -19.45 7.15
C SER A 748 -30.80 -20.85 7.48
N SER A 749 -31.01 -21.83 6.60
CA SER A 749 -30.51 -23.21 6.74
C SER A 749 -29.16 -23.44 6.04
N LEU A 750 -28.45 -22.37 5.65
CA LEU A 750 -27.17 -22.39 4.93
C LEU A 750 -27.23 -23.14 3.59
N THR A 751 -28.40 -23.15 2.94
CA THR A 751 -28.57 -23.74 1.60
C THR A 751 -28.67 -22.66 0.54
N ALA A 752 -28.04 -22.88 -0.61
CA ALA A 752 -27.96 -21.88 -1.68
C ALA A 752 -29.34 -21.50 -2.23
N VAL A 753 -29.52 -20.21 -2.48
CA VAL A 753 -30.74 -19.62 -3.00
C VAL A 753 -30.55 -19.27 -4.49
N GLY A 754 -31.28 -19.95 -5.36
CA GLY A 754 -31.18 -19.78 -6.82
C GLY A 754 -29.95 -20.43 -7.45
N ALA A 755 -29.91 -20.49 -8.79
CA ALA A 755 -28.72 -20.92 -9.51
C ALA A 755 -27.66 -19.80 -9.47
N ALA A 756 -26.41 -20.13 -9.10
CA ALA A 756 -25.31 -19.19 -9.04
C ALA A 756 -25.04 -18.55 -10.43
N GLY A 757 -25.66 -17.40 -10.68
CA GLY A 757 -25.73 -16.80 -12.01
C GLY A 757 -24.49 -16.01 -12.44
N SER A 758 -23.45 -15.88 -11.62
CA SER A 758 -22.23 -15.18 -12.03
C SER A 758 -20.95 -15.95 -11.68
N THR A 759 -20.08 -16.08 -12.68
CA THR A 759 -18.68 -16.51 -12.56
C THR A 759 -17.77 -15.36 -12.09
N ALA A 760 -18.36 -14.22 -11.70
CA ALA A 760 -17.64 -13.01 -11.31
C ALA A 760 -17.10 -13.13 -9.88
N GLN A 761 -15.87 -12.67 -9.67
CA GLN A 761 -15.19 -12.78 -8.38
C GLN A 761 -15.71 -11.70 -7.43
N VAL A 762 -16.31 -12.12 -6.32
CA VAL A 762 -16.92 -11.21 -5.33
C VAL A 762 -15.88 -10.82 -4.28
N ALA A 763 -15.36 -9.60 -4.39
CA ALA A 763 -14.36 -9.05 -3.48
C ALA A 763 -14.94 -8.68 -2.11
N ALA A 764 -16.19 -8.24 -2.05
CA ALA A 764 -16.88 -7.90 -0.81
C ALA A 764 -18.38 -8.18 -0.93
N ALA A 765 -19.05 -8.44 0.17
CA ALA A 765 -20.51 -8.55 0.22
C ALA A 765 -21.03 -7.92 1.52
N VAL A 766 -22.21 -7.30 1.47
CA VAL A 766 -22.88 -6.78 2.66
C VAL A 766 -24.39 -6.91 2.52
N ALA A 767 -25.06 -7.14 3.65
CA ALA A 767 -26.51 -7.09 3.71
C ALA A 767 -26.98 -5.64 3.64
N VAL A 768 -27.94 -5.34 2.76
CA VAL A 768 -28.54 -3.99 2.65
C VAL A 768 -29.81 -3.93 3.50
N ASN A 769 -30.69 -4.92 3.35
CA ASN A 769 -31.92 -5.06 4.12
C ASN A 769 -32.39 -6.52 4.09
N ALA A 770 -33.58 -6.81 4.63
CA ALA A 770 -34.13 -8.17 4.70
C ALA A 770 -34.24 -8.92 3.35
N THR A 771 -34.22 -8.23 2.21
CA THR A 771 -34.43 -8.82 0.89
C THR A 771 -33.34 -8.51 -0.13
N THR A 772 -32.34 -7.72 0.22
CA THR A 772 -31.34 -7.21 -0.73
C THR A 772 -29.91 -7.37 -0.19
N VAL A 773 -29.04 -7.88 -1.04
CA VAL A 773 -27.60 -8.00 -0.83
C VAL A 773 -26.87 -7.10 -1.82
N ALA A 774 -25.84 -6.41 -1.38
CA ALA A 774 -24.86 -5.78 -2.26
C ALA A 774 -23.62 -6.68 -2.37
N ARG A 775 -23.14 -6.89 -3.60
CA ARG A 775 -21.91 -7.63 -3.89
C ARG A 775 -20.98 -6.76 -4.71
N PHE A 776 -19.75 -6.60 -4.25
CA PHE A 776 -18.72 -5.90 -5.01
C PHE A 776 -17.96 -6.90 -5.86
N THR A 777 -18.14 -6.83 -7.18
CA THR A 777 -17.59 -7.78 -8.13
C THR A 777 -16.41 -7.19 -8.91
N GLN A 778 -15.43 -8.04 -9.19
CA GLN A 778 -14.27 -7.71 -10.02
C GLN A 778 -14.37 -8.42 -11.38
N PRO A 779 -13.98 -7.73 -12.48
CA PRO A 779 -13.88 -8.36 -13.79
C PRO A 779 -12.81 -9.47 -13.77
N ALA A 780 -13.12 -10.63 -14.31
CA ALA A 780 -12.14 -11.70 -14.46
C ALA A 780 -11.08 -11.33 -15.51
N ARG A 781 -9.80 -11.56 -15.21
CA ARG A 781 -8.70 -11.47 -16.18
C ARG A 781 -8.37 -12.85 -16.74
N SER A 782 -8.05 -12.94 -18.02
CA SER A 782 -7.55 -14.19 -18.64
C SER A 782 -6.11 -14.52 -18.23
N SER A 783 -5.29 -13.51 -17.88
CA SER A 783 -3.90 -13.66 -17.38
C SER A 783 -3.44 -12.44 -16.55
N ALA A 784 -2.26 -12.51 -15.93
CA ALA A 784 -1.70 -11.43 -15.08
C ALA A 784 -1.51 -10.12 -15.83
N THR A 785 -1.19 -10.25 -17.11
CA THR A 785 -0.83 -9.18 -18.02
C THR A 785 -1.97 -8.81 -18.96
N ALA A 786 -3.12 -9.50 -18.87
CA ALA A 786 -4.28 -9.19 -19.69
C ALA A 786 -4.85 -7.81 -19.31
N ALA A 787 -5.10 -6.98 -20.31
CA ALA A 787 -5.75 -5.69 -20.13
C ALA A 787 -7.17 -5.88 -19.59
N VAL A 788 -7.53 -5.08 -18.59
CA VAL A 788 -8.91 -5.02 -18.08
C VAL A 788 -9.71 -4.12 -19.00
N THR A 789 -10.80 -4.66 -19.54
CA THR A 789 -11.66 -3.97 -20.50
C THR A 789 -12.99 -3.52 -19.91
N SER A 790 -13.31 -3.92 -18.67
CA SER A 790 -14.57 -3.62 -17.97
C SER A 790 -14.31 -3.03 -16.58
N ALA A 791 -15.20 -2.16 -16.10
CA ALA A 791 -15.12 -1.63 -14.75
C ALA A 791 -15.58 -2.66 -13.69
N PRO A 792 -15.08 -2.59 -12.45
CA PRO A 792 -15.68 -3.30 -11.34
C PRO A 792 -17.10 -2.77 -11.04
N THR A 793 -17.96 -3.61 -10.47
CA THR A 793 -19.37 -3.24 -10.22
C THR A 793 -19.81 -3.56 -8.80
N VAL A 794 -20.75 -2.76 -8.29
CA VAL A 794 -21.58 -3.11 -7.14
C VAL A 794 -22.90 -3.64 -7.67
N ASP A 795 -23.17 -4.92 -7.41
CA ASP A 795 -24.37 -5.61 -7.85
C ASP A 795 -25.36 -5.72 -6.69
N LEU A 796 -26.60 -5.29 -6.90
CA LEU A 796 -27.71 -5.54 -5.99
C LEU A 796 -28.42 -6.83 -6.36
N VAL A 797 -28.55 -7.75 -5.39
CA VAL A 797 -29.14 -9.07 -5.58
C VAL A 797 -30.28 -9.28 -4.61
N ASP A 798 -31.37 -9.86 -5.12
CA ASP A 798 -32.50 -10.31 -4.32
C ASP A 798 -32.11 -11.52 -3.46
N ALA A 799 -32.24 -11.40 -2.15
CA ALA A 799 -31.80 -12.41 -1.19
C ALA A 799 -32.67 -13.69 -1.20
N ASN A 800 -33.90 -13.62 -1.72
CA ASN A 800 -34.85 -14.73 -1.72
C ASN A 800 -34.80 -15.55 -3.01
N THR A 801 -34.35 -14.95 -4.11
CA THR A 801 -34.34 -15.57 -5.43
C THR A 801 -32.94 -15.70 -6.03
N GLY A 802 -31.97 -14.92 -5.52
CA GLY A 802 -30.64 -14.80 -6.11
C GLY A 802 -30.61 -13.94 -7.40
N ALA A 803 -31.71 -13.29 -7.77
CA ALA A 803 -31.81 -12.52 -9.01
C ALA A 803 -31.11 -11.15 -8.90
N LEU A 804 -30.43 -10.74 -9.99
CA LEU A 804 -29.81 -9.42 -10.08
C LEU A 804 -30.89 -8.33 -10.23
N ARG A 805 -30.87 -7.34 -9.33
CA ARG A 805 -31.77 -6.16 -9.34
C ARG A 805 -31.13 -4.91 -9.98
N GLY A 806 -29.81 -4.80 -9.91
CA GLY A 806 -29.08 -3.66 -10.48
C GLY A 806 -27.56 -3.88 -10.42
N SER A 807 -26.81 -3.17 -11.26
CA SER A 807 -25.36 -3.22 -11.32
C SER A 807 -24.80 -1.82 -11.59
N PHE A 808 -23.88 -1.37 -10.73
CA PHE A 808 -23.38 0.00 -10.72
C PHE A 808 -21.86 -0.01 -10.87
N ALA A 809 -21.33 0.68 -11.89
CA ALA A 809 -19.90 0.74 -12.13
C ALA A 809 -19.18 1.55 -11.04
N ALA A 810 -18.22 0.92 -10.36
CA ALA A 810 -17.37 1.55 -9.37
C ALA A 810 -16.15 2.22 -10.03
N VAL A 811 -15.73 3.36 -9.47
CA VAL A 811 -14.56 4.13 -9.96
C VAL A 811 -13.25 3.37 -9.76
N GLU A 812 -13.16 2.60 -8.69
CA GLU A 812 -11.95 1.88 -8.30
C GLU A 812 -12.29 0.48 -7.78
N GLY A 813 -11.40 -0.48 -8.05
CA GLY A 813 -11.40 -1.82 -7.47
C GLY A 813 -10.13 -2.09 -6.65
N PRO A 814 -10.07 -3.19 -5.89
CA PRO A 814 -8.81 -3.71 -5.36
C PRO A 814 -7.83 -3.99 -6.50
N LEU A 815 -6.53 -3.93 -6.20
CA LEU A 815 -5.49 -4.29 -7.16
C LEU A 815 -5.67 -5.74 -7.62
N SER A 816 -5.74 -5.94 -8.93
CA SER A 816 -5.96 -7.25 -9.53
C SER A 816 -4.69 -8.11 -9.44
N VAL A 817 -4.63 -8.99 -8.44
CA VAL A 817 -3.58 -10.02 -8.29
C VAL A 817 -3.99 -11.39 -8.87
N GLN A 818 -5.22 -11.56 -9.33
CA GLN A 818 -5.75 -12.84 -9.80
C GLN A 818 -5.83 -12.93 -11.34
N THR A 819 -5.52 -14.12 -11.88
CA THR A 819 -5.25 -14.31 -13.30
C THR A 819 -5.78 -15.66 -13.78
N GLY A 820 -6.64 -15.67 -14.81
CA GLY A 820 -7.21 -16.90 -15.37
C GLY A 820 -7.81 -17.83 -14.30
N THR A 821 -7.40 -19.10 -14.33
CA THR A 821 -7.76 -20.16 -13.38
C THR A 821 -6.79 -20.29 -12.19
N ALA A 822 -5.90 -19.32 -11.97
CA ALA A 822 -4.88 -19.37 -10.92
C ALA A 822 -5.53 -19.48 -9.52
N ARG A 823 -5.02 -20.43 -8.73
CA ARG A 823 -5.58 -20.92 -7.46
C ARG A 823 -4.91 -20.24 -6.27
N VAL A 824 -5.32 -19.01 -5.96
CA VAL A 824 -4.83 -18.30 -4.76
C VAL A 824 -6.02 -17.78 -3.96
N ASN A 825 -5.92 -17.93 -2.64
CA ASN A 825 -6.86 -17.37 -1.70
C ASN A 825 -6.46 -15.93 -1.39
N ILE A 826 -7.36 -14.98 -1.59
CA ILE A 826 -7.14 -13.55 -1.33
C ILE A 826 -8.12 -13.14 -0.23
N ASN A 827 -7.66 -12.40 0.78
CA ASN A 827 -8.59 -11.86 1.77
C ASN A 827 -9.61 -10.94 1.08
N ALA A 828 -10.90 -11.10 1.40
CA ALA A 828 -11.95 -10.20 0.96
C ALA A 828 -11.64 -8.74 1.33
N ARG A 829 -12.33 -7.82 0.65
CA ARG A 829 -12.34 -6.39 0.96
C ARG A 829 -13.56 -6.07 1.81
N GLY A 830 -13.47 -4.98 2.56
CA GLY A 830 -14.60 -4.44 3.29
C GLY A 830 -15.55 -3.66 2.38
N MET A 831 -16.85 -3.81 2.61
CA MET A 831 -17.88 -2.95 2.04
C MET A 831 -18.94 -2.66 3.10
N ALA A 832 -19.39 -1.41 3.15
CA ALA A 832 -20.56 -0.99 3.90
C ALA A 832 -21.58 -0.32 2.98
N VAL A 833 -22.84 -0.30 3.39
CA VAL A 833 -23.92 0.41 2.69
C VAL A 833 -24.66 1.27 3.71
N ASP A 834 -25.12 2.45 3.28
CA ASP A 834 -25.95 3.31 4.12
C ASP A 834 -27.30 2.67 4.47
N THR A 835 -27.98 3.19 5.49
CA THR A 835 -29.29 2.67 5.93
C THR A 835 -30.36 2.76 4.86
N ALA A 836 -30.25 3.72 3.95
CA ALA A 836 -31.17 3.90 2.83
C ALA A 836 -30.95 2.88 1.70
N GLY A 837 -29.81 2.18 1.67
CA GLY A 837 -29.43 1.32 0.55
C GLY A 837 -29.11 2.09 -0.73
N SER A 838 -28.82 3.39 -0.61
CA SER A 838 -28.56 4.30 -1.72
C SER A 838 -27.07 4.48 -2.02
N THR A 839 -26.18 4.18 -1.07
CA THR A 839 -24.75 4.44 -1.22
C THR A 839 -23.93 3.28 -0.68
N ALA A 840 -23.01 2.76 -1.51
CA ALA A 840 -21.99 1.80 -1.09
C ALA A 840 -20.67 2.50 -0.79
N TYR A 841 -19.98 2.01 0.24
CA TYR A 841 -18.67 2.45 0.69
C TYR A 841 -17.73 1.26 0.61
N LEU A 842 -16.70 1.36 -0.23
CA LEU A 842 -15.85 0.25 -0.63
C LEU A 842 -14.41 0.54 -0.20
N LEU A 843 -13.77 -0.45 0.43
CA LEU A 843 -12.31 -0.41 0.58
C LEU A 843 -11.66 -0.83 -0.74
N THR A 844 -10.98 0.13 -1.38
CA THR A 844 -10.37 -0.03 -2.71
C THR A 844 -8.85 0.12 -2.65
N ALA A 845 -8.17 0.07 -3.80
CA ALA A 845 -6.70 0.07 -3.87
C ALA A 845 -6.05 1.31 -3.20
N SER A 846 -6.66 2.48 -3.35
CA SER A 846 -6.11 3.76 -2.87
C SER A 846 -6.74 4.30 -1.59
N GLY A 847 -7.85 3.71 -1.12
CA GLY A 847 -8.55 4.19 0.06
C GLY A 847 -10.02 3.79 0.10
N LEU A 848 -10.89 4.79 0.31
CA LEU A 848 -12.34 4.62 0.41
C LEU A 848 -13.01 5.12 -0.86
N SER A 849 -13.72 4.24 -1.57
CA SER A 849 -14.54 4.59 -2.73
C SER A 849 -16.01 4.64 -2.35
N ILE A 850 -16.70 5.73 -2.70
CA ILE A 850 -18.12 5.95 -2.46
C ILE A 850 -18.86 5.82 -3.79
N VAL A 851 -19.78 4.86 -3.88
CA VAL A 851 -20.51 4.53 -5.10
C VAL A 851 -22.02 4.68 -4.86
N PRO A 852 -22.69 5.62 -5.53
CA PRO A 852 -24.14 5.70 -5.54
C PRO A 852 -24.78 4.47 -6.19
N LEU A 853 -25.83 3.94 -5.56
CA LEU A 853 -26.59 2.76 -5.99
C LEU A 853 -27.93 3.11 -6.64
N SER A 854 -28.04 4.34 -7.16
CA SER A 854 -29.21 4.81 -7.89
C SER A 854 -29.01 4.62 -9.40
N ALA A 855 -30.00 4.04 -10.08
CA ALA A 855 -29.96 3.88 -11.53
C ALA A 855 -30.14 5.25 -12.22
N PRO A 856 -29.29 5.60 -13.21
CA PRO A 856 -29.50 6.79 -14.01
C PRO A 856 -30.77 6.64 -14.86
N ALA A 857 -31.45 7.76 -15.14
CA ALA A 857 -32.72 7.75 -15.87
C ALA A 857 -32.54 7.19 -17.29
N LEU A 858 -33.44 6.29 -17.72
CA LEU A 858 -33.37 5.65 -19.04
C LEU A 858 -33.36 6.65 -20.21
N GLN A 859 -33.99 7.80 -20.04
CA GLN A 859 -34.05 8.88 -21.03
C GLN A 859 -32.71 9.59 -21.25
N ASP A 860 -31.81 9.54 -20.26
CA ASP A 860 -30.50 10.17 -20.33
C ASP A 860 -29.47 9.29 -21.04
N ARG A 861 -29.76 7.99 -21.18
CA ARG A 861 -28.86 7.02 -21.79
C ARG A 861 -28.85 7.20 -23.32
N PRO A 862 -27.69 7.50 -23.93
CA PRO A 862 -27.56 7.53 -25.38
C PRO A 862 -27.96 6.18 -25.98
N ALA A 863 -28.74 6.18 -27.04
CA ALA A 863 -29.09 4.95 -27.75
C ALA A 863 -28.77 5.10 -29.23
N VAL A 864 -27.79 4.31 -29.67
CA VAL A 864 -27.46 4.16 -31.09
C VAL A 864 -28.51 3.26 -31.73
N ALA A 865 -29.06 3.69 -32.87
CA ALA A 865 -30.04 2.89 -33.61
C ALA A 865 -29.42 1.57 -34.08
N SER A 866 -30.23 0.53 -34.25
CA SER A 866 -29.78 -0.72 -34.88
C SER A 866 -29.26 -0.43 -36.29
N ASN A 867 -28.01 -0.82 -36.58
CA ASN A 867 -27.31 -0.45 -37.83
C ASN A 867 -27.13 1.06 -38.03
N GLY A 868 -27.22 1.87 -36.97
CA GLY A 868 -27.11 3.33 -37.03
C GLY A 868 -25.69 3.87 -37.23
N VAL A 869 -24.67 3.01 -37.28
CA VAL A 869 -23.28 3.41 -37.55
C VAL A 869 -22.97 3.19 -39.02
N LEU A 870 -22.86 4.27 -39.78
CA LEU A 870 -22.84 4.27 -41.23
C LEU A 870 -21.64 5.05 -41.76
N ASN A 871 -21.20 4.73 -42.97
CA ASN A 871 -20.18 5.50 -43.67
C ASN A 871 -20.69 6.93 -43.90
N GLY A 872 -19.87 7.95 -43.59
CA GLY A 872 -20.28 9.35 -43.68
C GLY A 872 -20.56 9.84 -45.11
N ALA A 873 -20.13 9.10 -46.14
CA ALA A 873 -20.38 9.44 -47.54
C ALA A 873 -21.61 8.72 -48.11
N SER A 874 -21.72 7.39 -47.95
CA SER A 874 -22.81 6.59 -48.54
C SER A 874 -24.02 6.40 -47.63
N LEU A 875 -23.89 6.68 -46.33
CA LEU A 875 -24.88 6.31 -45.30
C LEU A 875 -25.27 4.83 -45.37
N GLN A 876 -24.31 3.96 -45.72
CA GLN A 876 -24.45 2.51 -45.79
C GLN A 876 -23.48 1.83 -44.80
N PRO A 877 -23.74 0.58 -44.40
CA PRO A 877 -22.77 -0.22 -43.64
C PRO A 877 -21.47 -0.40 -44.44
N GLY A 878 -20.32 -0.21 -43.79
CA GLY A 878 -19.01 -0.33 -44.44
C GLY A 878 -18.06 0.74 -43.95
N LEU A 879 -17.19 0.38 -43.01
CA LEU A 879 -16.28 1.30 -42.34
C LEU A 879 -14.83 0.94 -42.66
N ALA A 880 -13.97 1.94 -42.85
CA ALA A 880 -12.53 1.72 -43.03
C ALA A 880 -11.71 2.69 -42.16
N PRO A 881 -10.45 2.36 -41.84
CA PRO A 881 -9.57 3.23 -41.06
C PRO A 881 -9.45 4.62 -41.70
N GLY A 882 -9.48 5.67 -40.87
CA GLY A 882 -9.31 7.07 -41.30
C GLY A 882 -10.59 7.75 -41.82
N SER A 883 -11.62 6.99 -42.19
CA SER A 883 -12.88 7.52 -42.72
C SER A 883 -13.71 8.28 -41.68
N VAL A 884 -14.48 9.27 -42.15
CA VAL A 884 -15.55 9.90 -41.37
C VAL A 884 -16.81 9.04 -41.43
N ILE A 885 -17.43 8.81 -40.27
CA ILE A 885 -18.65 8.03 -40.10
C ILE A 885 -19.76 8.88 -39.48
N SER A 886 -21.00 8.45 -39.69
CA SER A 886 -22.20 9.01 -39.06
C SER A 886 -22.85 7.99 -38.14
N ILE A 887 -23.20 8.41 -36.94
CA ILE A 887 -23.83 7.59 -35.91
C ILE A 887 -25.20 8.19 -35.62
N PHE A 888 -26.26 7.46 -35.94
CA PHE A 888 -27.65 7.88 -35.73
C PHE A 888 -28.27 7.23 -34.50
N GLY A 889 -29.16 7.96 -33.84
CA GLY A 889 -29.78 7.49 -32.61
C GLY A 889 -30.62 8.55 -31.91
N ARG A 890 -30.71 8.43 -30.57
CA ARG A 890 -31.35 9.39 -29.68
C ARG A 890 -30.44 9.71 -28.49
N ALA A 891 -30.60 10.92 -27.95
CA ALA A 891 -29.82 11.43 -26.83
C ALA A 891 -28.30 11.33 -27.07
N LEU A 892 -27.86 11.62 -28.30
CA LEU A 892 -26.47 11.47 -28.71
C LEU A 892 -25.57 12.68 -28.37
N GLY A 893 -26.08 13.70 -27.68
CA GLY A 893 -25.33 14.86 -27.22
C GLY A 893 -25.98 16.19 -27.61
N ASP A 894 -25.39 17.28 -27.15
CA ASP A 894 -25.82 18.63 -27.51
C ASP A 894 -25.34 18.98 -28.92
N GLN A 895 -26.03 19.92 -29.56
CA GLN A 895 -25.60 20.41 -30.88
C GLN A 895 -24.28 21.16 -30.79
N ALA A 896 -23.25 20.63 -31.44
CA ALA A 896 -21.93 21.26 -31.51
C ALA A 896 -21.16 20.77 -32.75
N SER A 897 -20.24 21.59 -33.25
CA SER A 897 -19.32 21.25 -34.34
C SER A 897 -17.90 21.71 -34.02
N ALA A 898 -16.91 21.06 -34.61
CA ALA A 898 -15.50 21.37 -34.42
C ALA A 898 -14.76 21.42 -35.76
N ALA A 899 -13.77 22.30 -35.85
CA ALA A 899 -12.77 22.30 -36.92
C ALA A 899 -11.52 21.52 -36.47
N ALA A 900 -10.69 21.10 -37.42
CA ALA A 900 -9.43 20.42 -37.10
C ALA A 900 -8.47 21.37 -36.33
N PRO A 901 -7.75 20.89 -35.28
CA PRO A 901 -7.74 19.53 -34.77
C PRO A 901 -9.02 19.13 -34.04
N LEU A 902 -9.59 17.98 -34.42
CA LEU A 902 -10.86 17.50 -33.89
C LEU A 902 -10.73 17.02 -32.43
N PRO A 903 -11.63 17.43 -31.52
CA PRO A 903 -11.62 17.01 -30.12
C PRO A 903 -12.20 15.60 -29.94
N GLY A 904 -11.81 14.90 -28.88
CA GLY A 904 -12.42 13.63 -28.47
C GLY A 904 -13.73 13.78 -27.66
N LEU A 905 -14.00 14.99 -27.15
CA LEU A 905 -15.19 15.35 -26.39
C LEU A 905 -15.86 16.55 -27.07
N LEU A 906 -17.13 16.43 -27.45
CA LEU A 906 -17.89 17.47 -28.13
C LEU A 906 -19.37 17.34 -27.73
N GLY A 907 -20.08 18.46 -27.50
CA GLY A 907 -21.50 18.43 -27.11
C GLY A 907 -21.82 17.55 -25.88
N GLY A 908 -20.90 17.49 -24.91
CA GLY A 908 -21.07 16.69 -23.68
C GLY A 908 -20.90 15.16 -23.87
N VAL A 909 -20.54 14.70 -25.07
CA VAL A 909 -20.38 13.29 -25.40
C VAL A 909 -19.00 12.97 -25.97
N CYS A 910 -18.60 11.73 -25.79
CA CYS A 910 -17.40 11.14 -26.35
C CYS A 910 -17.76 9.77 -26.93
N VAL A 911 -17.18 9.45 -28.08
CA VAL A 911 -17.40 8.15 -28.74
C VAL A 911 -16.12 7.34 -28.61
N THR A 912 -16.23 6.10 -28.15
CA THR A 912 -15.10 5.18 -28.06
C THR A 912 -15.32 3.98 -28.97
N LEU A 913 -14.25 3.56 -29.63
CA LEU A 913 -14.19 2.36 -30.44
C LEU A 913 -13.11 1.46 -29.86
N ASN A 914 -13.51 0.32 -29.28
CA ASN A 914 -12.62 -0.54 -28.51
C ASN A 914 -11.88 0.21 -27.37
N ASN A 915 -12.61 1.02 -26.59
CA ASN A 915 -12.10 1.89 -25.52
C ASN A 915 -11.11 2.98 -25.95
N ARG A 916 -10.87 3.16 -27.25
CA ARG A 916 -10.08 4.28 -27.80
C ARG A 916 -11.01 5.44 -28.21
N PRO A 917 -10.78 6.69 -27.79
CA PRO A 917 -11.61 7.81 -28.19
C PRO A 917 -11.52 8.08 -29.69
N MET A 918 -12.65 8.44 -30.28
CA MET A 918 -12.77 8.88 -31.67
C MET A 918 -12.81 10.41 -31.72
N PRO A 919 -12.04 11.06 -32.63
CA PRO A 919 -12.19 12.48 -32.90
C PRO A 919 -13.58 12.80 -33.46
N LEU A 920 -14.22 13.84 -32.92
CA LEU A 920 -15.59 14.22 -33.24
C LEU A 920 -15.61 15.47 -34.13
N VAL A 921 -16.38 15.40 -35.22
CA VAL A 921 -16.61 16.50 -36.16
C VAL A 921 -17.83 17.32 -35.75
N MET A 922 -18.90 16.62 -35.38
CA MET A 922 -20.18 17.19 -35.01
C MET A 922 -20.93 16.25 -34.07
N THR A 923 -21.72 16.83 -33.18
CA THR A 923 -22.68 16.15 -32.31
C THR A 923 -24.03 16.85 -32.38
N SER A 924 -25.10 16.10 -32.16
CA SER A 924 -26.47 16.58 -32.02
C SER A 924 -27.30 15.53 -31.27
N PRO A 925 -28.55 15.83 -30.87
CA PRO A 925 -29.37 14.83 -30.18
C PRO A 925 -29.63 13.54 -30.97
N GLN A 926 -29.52 13.58 -32.30
CA GLN A 926 -29.88 12.48 -33.20
C GLN A 926 -28.71 11.94 -34.05
N GLN A 927 -27.60 12.67 -34.15
CA GLN A 927 -26.48 12.33 -35.03
C GLN A 927 -25.14 12.77 -34.45
N ILE A 928 -24.13 11.90 -34.55
CA ILE A 928 -22.71 12.22 -34.32
C ILE A 928 -21.92 11.91 -35.59
N ASN A 929 -21.03 12.82 -36.01
CA ASN A 929 -20.02 12.53 -37.02
C ASN A 929 -18.65 12.41 -36.36
N ALA A 930 -17.93 11.32 -36.64
CA ALA A 930 -16.65 11.02 -36.01
C ALA A 930 -15.66 10.41 -37.00
N GLN A 931 -14.37 10.55 -36.74
CA GLN A 931 -13.32 9.91 -37.53
C GLN A 931 -12.95 8.55 -36.92
N ILE A 932 -12.89 7.50 -37.73
CA ILE A 932 -12.24 6.25 -37.33
C ILE A 932 -10.73 6.49 -37.26
N PRO A 933 -10.04 6.14 -36.16
CA PRO A 933 -8.59 6.28 -36.07
C PRO A 933 -7.89 5.62 -37.28
N PRO A 934 -6.99 6.33 -37.99
CA PRO A 934 -6.38 5.87 -39.22
C PRO A 934 -5.44 4.67 -39.03
N ASP A 935 -4.94 4.49 -37.80
CA ASP A 935 -4.06 3.40 -37.38
C ASP A 935 -4.83 2.20 -36.79
N LEU A 936 -6.17 2.22 -36.80
CA LEU A 936 -6.98 1.10 -36.32
C LEU A 936 -6.88 -0.09 -37.28
N PRO A 937 -6.51 -1.31 -36.81
CA PRO A 937 -6.50 -2.51 -37.64
C PRO A 937 -7.89 -2.90 -38.14
N THR A 938 -7.95 -3.82 -39.11
CA THR A 938 -9.22 -4.39 -39.55
C THR A 938 -9.75 -5.39 -38.53
N GLY A 939 -11.04 -5.35 -38.24
CA GLY A 939 -11.63 -6.19 -37.21
C GLY A 939 -13.06 -5.80 -36.85
N ARG A 940 -13.61 -6.50 -35.85
CA ARG A 940 -14.89 -6.16 -35.24
C ARG A 940 -14.63 -5.48 -33.90
N TYR A 941 -15.21 -4.32 -33.70
CA TYR A 941 -14.97 -3.51 -32.52
C TYR A 941 -16.30 -3.06 -31.89
N PRO A 942 -16.39 -3.00 -30.56
CA PRO A 942 -17.52 -2.37 -29.89
C PRO A 942 -17.39 -0.85 -29.98
N LEU A 943 -18.44 -0.20 -30.49
CA LEU A 943 -18.63 1.26 -30.45
C LEU A 943 -19.56 1.61 -29.30
N ILE A 944 -19.16 2.58 -28.49
CA ILE A 944 -19.93 3.05 -27.33
C ILE A 944 -19.96 4.57 -27.35
N VAL A 945 -21.16 5.15 -27.26
CA VAL A 945 -21.36 6.59 -27.05
C VAL A 945 -21.50 6.85 -25.56
N ARG A 946 -20.69 7.74 -25.02
CA ARG A 946 -20.61 8.06 -23.59
C ARG A 946 -21.03 9.52 -23.38
N ALA A 947 -22.09 9.75 -22.61
CA ALA A 947 -22.50 11.07 -22.18
C ALA A 947 -21.86 11.38 -20.82
N ILE A 948 -20.78 12.16 -20.85
CA ILE A 948 -19.90 12.36 -19.70
C ILE A 948 -20.59 13.15 -18.60
N GLY A 949 -21.29 14.25 -18.95
CA GLY A 949 -22.01 15.07 -17.97
C GLY A 949 -23.17 14.34 -17.27
N LYS A 950 -23.60 13.19 -17.79
CA LYS A 950 -24.70 12.38 -17.24
C LYS A 950 -24.22 11.03 -16.68
N ASN A 951 -22.92 10.73 -16.75
CA ASN A 951 -22.31 9.46 -16.34
C ASN A 951 -23.04 8.21 -16.88
N VAL A 952 -23.43 8.24 -18.16
CA VAL A 952 -24.12 7.12 -18.82
C VAL A 952 -23.53 6.81 -20.19
N ALA A 953 -23.62 5.54 -20.58
CA ALA A 953 -23.13 5.05 -21.87
C ALA A 953 -24.19 4.25 -22.61
N SER A 954 -24.13 4.25 -23.95
CA SER A 954 -24.98 3.41 -24.78
C SER A 954 -24.71 1.93 -24.57
N ALA A 955 -25.62 1.07 -25.02
CA ALA A 955 -25.26 -0.32 -25.26
C ALA A 955 -24.13 -0.39 -26.32
N PRO A 956 -23.18 -1.33 -26.22
CA PRO A 956 -22.13 -1.49 -27.22
C PRO A 956 -22.75 -1.92 -28.55
N GLN A 957 -22.40 -1.23 -29.63
CA GLN A 957 -22.74 -1.60 -30.99
C GLN A 957 -21.53 -2.23 -31.67
N THR A 958 -21.66 -3.46 -32.16
CA THR A 958 -20.56 -4.09 -32.91
C THR A 958 -20.47 -3.49 -34.30
N VAL A 959 -19.32 -2.89 -34.61
CA VAL A 959 -19.03 -2.35 -35.94
C VAL A 959 -17.87 -3.12 -36.57
N THR A 960 -17.95 -3.35 -37.88
CA THR A 960 -16.89 -4.03 -38.63
C THR A 960 -16.09 -2.99 -39.40
N VAL A 961 -14.79 -2.92 -39.09
CA VAL A 961 -13.83 -2.08 -39.81
C VAL A 961 -13.08 -2.97 -40.79
N ALA A 962 -13.32 -2.77 -42.08
CA ALA A 962 -12.69 -3.47 -43.18
C ALA A 962 -11.45 -2.71 -43.68
N ARG A 963 -10.63 -3.37 -44.50
CA ARG A 963 -9.44 -2.73 -45.09
C ARG A 963 -9.83 -1.56 -46.01
N TYR A 964 -10.93 -1.76 -46.74
CA TYR A 964 -11.51 -0.81 -47.68
C TYR A 964 -13.03 -0.83 -47.57
N ALA A 965 -13.66 0.34 -47.63
CA ALA A 965 -15.11 0.51 -47.69
C ALA A 965 -15.42 1.78 -48.51
N PRO A 966 -15.08 1.77 -49.82
CA PRO A 966 -15.09 2.98 -50.65
C PRO A 966 -16.50 3.53 -50.81
N ALA A 967 -16.64 4.85 -50.73
CA ALA A 967 -17.90 5.56 -50.98
C ALA A 967 -17.59 6.97 -51.49
N ALA A 968 -18.30 7.44 -52.52
CA ALA A 968 -18.23 8.83 -52.94
C ALA A 968 -19.18 9.67 -52.09
N TYR A 969 -18.77 10.88 -51.70
CA TYR A 969 -19.71 11.84 -51.14
C TYR A 969 -20.72 12.25 -52.21
N THR A 970 -21.92 12.64 -51.79
CA THR A 970 -22.98 13.08 -52.70
C THR A 970 -23.35 14.53 -52.44
N GLN A 971 -23.74 15.21 -53.50
CA GLN A 971 -24.37 16.52 -53.43
C GLN A 971 -25.84 16.36 -52.99
N PRO A 972 -26.50 17.42 -52.47
CA PRO A 972 -27.92 17.35 -52.11
C PRO A 972 -28.84 16.90 -53.25
N SER A 973 -28.43 17.10 -54.51
CA SER A 973 -29.12 16.66 -55.73
C SER A 973 -28.99 15.15 -56.02
N GLY A 974 -28.16 14.41 -55.28
CA GLY A 974 -27.88 12.98 -55.49
C GLY A 974 -26.72 12.68 -56.45
N GLU A 975 -26.15 13.71 -57.08
CA GLU A 975 -24.95 13.58 -57.92
C GLU A 975 -23.70 13.35 -57.06
N ALA A 976 -22.69 12.65 -57.58
CA ALA A 976 -21.42 12.49 -56.87
C ALA A 976 -20.79 13.86 -56.59
N ALA A 977 -20.06 13.98 -55.47
CA ALA A 977 -19.24 15.14 -55.10
C ALA A 977 -18.00 15.20 -56.00
N LEU A 978 -18.25 15.44 -57.28
CA LEU A 978 -17.31 15.49 -58.37
C LEU A 978 -17.27 16.92 -58.89
N TYR A 979 -16.08 17.47 -59.05
CA TYR A 979 -15.88 18.87 -59.39
C TYR A 979 -14.93 19.01 -60.56
N HIS A 980 -15.20 20.00 -61.41
CA HIS A 980 -14.28 20.47 -62.44
C HIS A 980 -13.05 21.14 -61.78
N ALA A 981 -11.96 21.28 -62.53
CA ALA A 981 -10.74 21.94 -62.03
C ALA A 981 -10.95 23.39 -61.55
N ASN A 982 -12.02 24.05 -61.99
CA ASN A 982 -12.43 25.40 -61.54
C ASN A 982 -13.28 25.39 -60.24
N GLY A 983 -13.50 24.23 -59.63
CA GLY A 983 -14.28 24.06 -58.40
C GLY A 983 -15.80 24.02 -58.59
N GLN A 984 -16.30 24.09 -59.83
CA GLN A 984 -17.74 23.93 -60.09
C GLN A 984 -18.14 22.45 -60.01
N PRO A 985 -19.32 22.11 -59.46
CA PRO A 985 -19.78 20.73 -59.39
C PRO A 985 -20.17 20.20 -60.77
N VAL A 986 -19.92 18.90 -60.99
CA VAL A 986 -20.47 18.16 -62.12
C VAL A 986 -21.94 17.88 -61.83
N THR A 987 -22.81 18.34 -62.74
CA THR A 987 -24.27 18.21 -62.63
C THR A 987 -24.87 17.88 -64.01
N ARG A 988 -26.16 17.56 -64.08
CA ARG A 988 -26.86 17.39 -65.38
C ARG A 988 -26.72 18.59 -66.31
N SER A 989 -26.70 19.80 -65.77
CA SER A 989 -26.51 21.05 -66.52
C SER A 989 -25.05 21.39 -66.81
N ASN A 990 -24.11 20.77 -66.09
CA ASN A 990 -22.67 21.00 -66.19
C ASN A 990 -21.95 19.65 -66.19
N LYS A 991 -22.02 18.93 -67.32
CA LYS A 991 -21.58 17.54 -67.44
C LYS A 991 -20.05 17.43 -67.47
N ALA A 992 -19.55 16.28 -67.02
CA ALA A 992 -18.16 15.91 -67.19
C ALA A 992 -17.83 15.73 -68.68
N ARG A 993 -16.76 16.38 -69.15
CA ARG A 993 -16.32 16.31 -70.54
C ARG A 993 -15.13 15.38 -70.71
N ARG A 994 -14.98 14.88 -71.93
CA ARG A 994 -13.84 14.08 -72.37
C ARG A 994 -12.50 14.78 -72.08
N ASP A 995 -11.54 14.01 -71.59
CA ASP A 995 -10.14 14.39 -71.31
C ASP A 995 -9.98 15.56 -70.31
N GLU A 996 -11.06 15.96 -69.62
CA GLU A 996 -11.05 17.02 -68.62
C GLU A 996 -10.65 16.49 -67.23
N PRO A 997 -9.77 17.18 -66.49
CA PRO A 997 -9.44 16.84 -65.11
C PRO A 997 -10.58 17.16 -64.15
N LEU A 998 -10.94 16.17 -63.34
CA LEU A 998 -11.99 16.21 -62.33
C LEU A 998 -11.44 15.75 -60.98
N ILE A 999 -12.05 16.25 -59.91
CA ILE A 999 -11.74 15.86 -58.53
C ILE A 999 -12.99 15.27 -57.89
N MET A 1000 -12.92 14.01 -57.49
CA MET A 1000 -13.97 13.33 -56.73
C MET A 1000 -13.60 13.27 -55.26
N TYR A 1001 -14.53 13.66 -54.38
CA TYR A 1001 -14.39 13.47 -52.94
C TYR A 1001 -15.01 12.15 -52.48
N ALA A 1002 -14.25 11.40 -51.70
CA ALA A 1002 -14.61 10.06 -51.26
C ALA A 1002 -14.25 9.79 -49.79
N SER A 1003 -14.78 8.70 -49.27
CA SER A 1003 -14.50 8.15 -47.95
C SER A 1003 -14.16 6.66 -48.05
N GLY A 1004 -13.47 6.14 -47.04
CA GLY A 1004 -13.26 4.70 -46.87
C GLY A 1004 -12.26 4.03 -47.81
N LEU A 1005 -11.31 4.79 -48.38
CA LEU A 1005 -10.23 4.24 -49.23
C LEU A 1005 -9.10 3.55 -48.43
N GLY A 1006 -9.21 3.50 -47.10
CA GLY A 1006 -8.33 2.75 -46.21
C GLY A 1006 -7.05 3.48 -45.81
N VAL A 1007 -6.08 2.71 -45.28
CA VAL A 1007 -4.79 3.22 -44.77
C VAL A 1007 -3.95 3.80 -45.91
N THR A 1008 -3.32 4.94 -45.66
CA THR A 1008 -2.47 5.67 -46.61
C THR A 1008 -0.97 5.42 -46.38
N THR A 1009 -0.16 5.64 -47.41
CA THR A 1009 1.31 5.68 -47.36
C THR A 1009 1.83 7.09 -47.63
N GLY A 1010 3.10 7.37 -47.32
CA GLY A 1010 3.71 8.70 -47.48
C GLY A 1010 3.54 9.56 -46.22
N GLY A 1011 2.74 10.61 -46.31
CA GLY A 1011 2.45 11.53 -45.19
C GLY A 1011 1.90 10.83 -43.95
N ARG A 1012 2.42 11.21 -42.77
CA ARG A 1012 1.94 10.66 -41.49
C ARG A 1012 0.58 11.24 -41.13
N VAL A 1013 -0.44 10.40 -41.07
CA VAL A 1013 -1.81 10.78 -40.68
C VAL A 1013 -2.03 10.43 -39.21
N THR A 1014 -2.46 11.40 -38.42
CA THR A 1014 -2.78 11.23 -36.99
C THR A 1014 -4.27 11.50 -36.78
N ALA A 1015 -4.95 10.70 -35.97
CA ALA A 1015 -6.37 10.87 -35.68
C ALA A 1015 -6.69 12.30 -35.23
N GLY A 1016 -7.72 12.90 -35.82
CA GLY A 1016 -8.20 14.24 -35.51
C GLY A 1016 -7.33 15.39 -36.03
N GLN A 1017 -6.12 15.11 -36.50
CA GLN A 1017 -5.25 16.12 -37.11
C GLN A 1017 -5.53 16.25 -38.61
N PRO A 1018 -5.39 17.46 -39.18
CA PRO A 1018 -5.52 17.67 -40.62
C PRO A 1018 -4.50 16.81 -41.38
N SER A 1019 -4.89 16.31 -42.56
CA SER A 1019 -3.97 15.52 -43.39
C SER A 1019 -2.81 16.39 -43.88
N PRO A 1020 -1.59 15.84 -43.97
CA PRO A 1020 -0.39 16.59 -44.34
C PRO A 1020 -0.41 16.99 -45.83
N ASP A 1021 0.18 18.14 -46.13
CA ASP A 1021 0.40 18.67 -47.48
C ASP A 1021 1.71 18.18 -48.10
N SER A 1022 2.73 17.85 -47.29
CA SER A 1022 4.00 17.29 -47.76
C SER A 1022 4.70 16.39 -46.73
N PRO A 1023 5.09 15.14 -47.08
CA PRO A 1023 4.63 14.39 -48.25
C PRO A 1023 3.12 14.08 -48.14
N LEU A 1024 2.43 13.99 -49.28
CA LEU A 1024 1.00 13.66 -49.33
C LEU A 1024 0.73 12.25 -48.77
N ALA A 1025 -0.43 12.08 -48.15
CA ALA A 1025 -0.93 10.77 -47.70
C ALA A 1025 -1.69 10.07 -48.85
N VAL A 1026 -1.01 9.18 -49.56
CA VAL A 1026 -1.47 8.55 -50.81
C VAL A 1026 -2.18 7.22 -50.52
N THR A 1027 -3.24 6.90 -51.26
CA THR A 1027 -3.97 5.63 -51.10
C THR A 1027 -3.35 4.49 -51.92
N ALA A 1028 -3.82 3.26 -51.71
CA ALA A 1028 -3.58 2.19 -52.69
C ALA A 1028 -4.25 2.51 -54.04
N PRO A 1029 -3.88 1.84 -55.15
CA PRO A 1029 -4.47 2.08 -56.46
C PRO A 1029 -6.00 1.96 -56.45
N VAL A 1030 -6.67 2.99 -56.95
CA VAL A 1030 -8.13 3.10 -57.04
C VAL A 1030 -8.54 3.03 -58.50
N LYS A 1031 -9.64 2.34 -58.78
CA LYS A 1031 -10.36 2.42 -60.06
C LYS A 1031 -11.70 3.12 -59.84
N VAL A 1032 -12.11 3.93 -60.81
CA VAL A 1032 -13.43 4.58 -60.79
C VAL A 1032 -14.15 4.18 -62.07
N TYR A 1033 -15.45 3.91 -61.97
CA TYR A 1033 -16.31 3.57 -63.10
C TYR A 1033 -17.51 4.50 -63.14
N PHE A 1034 -17.83 5.04 -64.31
CA PHE A 1034 -19.08 5.77 -64.57
C PHE A 1034 -19.96 4.90 -65.48
N GLY A 1035 -20.89 4.16 -64.88
CA GLY A 1035 -21.65 3.10 -65.54
C GLY A 1035 -21.42 1.73 -64.92
N ASP A 1036 -21.88 0.68 -65.59
CA ASP A 1036 -21.70 -0.70 -65.12
C ASP A 1036 -20.20 -1.09 -65.15
N PRO A 1037 -19.58 -1.46 -64.01
CA PRO A 1037 -18.17 -1.86 -63.95
C PRO A 1037 -17.80 -3.12 -64.76
N SER A 1038 -18.78 -3.85 -65.30
CA SER A 1038 -18.55 -4.96 -66.24
C SER A 1038 -18.29 -4.49 -67.69
N ILE A 1039 -18.63 -3.24 -68.00
CA ILE A 1039 -18.41 -2.62 -69.31
C ILE A 1039 -17.04 -1.95 -69.32
N ARG A 1040 -16.22 -2.24 -70.33
CA ARG A 1040 -14.85 -1.73 -70.42
C ARG A 1040 -14.81 -0.20 -70.56
N GLU A 1041 -15.76 0.34 -71.31
CA GLU A 1041 -15.95 1.76 -71.59
C GLU A 1041 -16.49 2.55 -70.38
N ALA A 1042 -16.81 1.88 -69.26
CA ALA A 1042 -17.22 2.55 -68.02
C ALA A 1042 -16.04 2.94 -67.13
N GLU A 1043 -14.83 2.40 -67.37
CA GLU A 1043 -13.64 2.69 -66.52
C GLU A 1043 -13.09 4.09 -66.81
N VAL A 1044 -12.85 4.86 -65.75
CA VAL A 1044 -12.32 6.22 -65.80
C VAL A 1044 -10.82 6.21 -65.47
N ILE A 1045 -10.04 7.11 -66.08
CA ILE A 1045 -8.60 7.23 -65.78
C ILE A 1045 -8.43 7.91 -64.43
N VAL A 1046 -7.78 7.24 -63.48
CA VAL A 1046 -7.40 7.81 -62.18
C VAL A 1046 -5.96 8.29 -62.24
N ASP A 1047 -5.74 9.60 -62.13
CA ASP A 1047 -4.41 10.20 -62.16
C ASP A 1047 -3.70 10.10 -60.81
N SER A 1048 -4.45 10.34 -59.72
CA SER A 1048 -3.94 10.19 -58.35
C SER A 1048 -5.06 10.04 -57.34
N SER A 1049 -4.74 9.49 -56.17
CA SER A 1049 -5.67 9.36 -55.05
C SER A 1049 -4.95 9.54 -53.71
N SER A 1050 -5.44 10.47 -52.89
CA SER A 1050 -4.81 10.86 -51.62
C SER A 1050 -5.85 11.40 -50.62
N LEU A 1051 -5.48 11.56 -49.35
CA LEU A 1051 -6.26 12.37 -48.43
C LEU A 1051 -6.13 13.85 -48.79
N VAL A 1052 -7.21 14.61 -48.62
CA VAL A 1052 -7.24 16.05 -48.89
C VAL A 1052 -6.39 16.78 -47.84
N PRO A 1053 -5.33 17.51 -48.23
CA PRO A 1053 -4.54 18.30 -47.29
C PRO A 1053 -5.41 19.29 -46.51
N GLY A 1054 -5.18 19.41 -45.20
CA GLY A 1054 -5.96 20.31 -44.34
C GLY A 1054 -7.30 19.75 -43.86
N LEU A 1055 -7.84 18.69 -44.46
CA LEU A 1055 -9.07 18.02 -44.01
C LEU A 1055 -8.77 16.71 -43.28
N VAL A 1056 -9.76 16.24 -42.51
CA VAL A 1056 -9.67 15.03 -41.69
C VAL A 1056 -10.54 13.93 -42.30
N GLY A 1057 -9.92 12.84 -42.74
CA GLY A 1057 -10.63 11.64 -43.18
C GLY A 1057 -11.44 11.76 -44.48
N VAL A 1058 -11.18 12.80 -45.27
CA VAL A 1058 -11.76 13.00 -46.61
C VAL A 1058 -10.69 12.73 -47.66
N TYR A 1059 -11.02 11.89 -48.63
CA TYR A 1059 -10.13 11.54 -49.73
C TYR A 1059 -10.50 12.31 -50.99
N GLN A 1060 -9.50 12.61 -51.82
CA GLN A 1060 -9.64 13.14 -53.17
C GLN A 1060 -9.09 12.14 -54.19
N ILE A 1061 -9.84 11.94 -55.28
CA ILE A 1061 -9.44 11.16 -56.43
C ILE A 1061 -9.41 12.11 -57.63
N ALA A 1062 -8.22 12.39 -58.14
CA ALA A 1062 -8.06 13.13 -59.39
C ALA A 1062 -8.22 12.15 -60.56
N LEU A 1063 -9.12 12.47 -61.48
CA LEU A 1063 -9.52 11.56 -62.55
C LEU A 1063 -9.86 12.31 -63.85
N ARG A 1064 -9.82 11.61 -64.97
CA ARG A 1064 -10.15 12.13 -66.32
C ARG A 1064 -11.02 11.15 -67.08
N VAL A 1065 -12.07 11.66 -67.74
CA VAL A 1065 -12.96 10.84 -68.58
C VAL A 1065 -12.24 10.44 -69.88
N PRO A 1066 -12.04 9.15 -70.17
CA PRO A 1066 -11.36 8.70 -71.38
C PRO A 1066 -12.11 9.08 -72.65
N GLY A 1067 -11.39 9.10 -73.79
CA GLY A 1067 -11.99 9.44 -75.07
C GLY A 1067 -13.06 8.50 -75.61
N ALA A 1068 -13.05 7.23 -75.21
CA ALA A 1068 -14.08 6.24 -75.51
C ALA A 1068 -14.75 5.83 -74.20
N HIS A 1069 -15.83 6.55 -73.83
CA HIS A 1069 -16.54 6.38 -72.57
C HIS A 1069 -18.06 6.45 -72.79
N LEU A 1070 -18.83 5.81 -71.91
CA LEU A 1070 -20.29 5.89 -71.89
C LEU A 1070 -20.78 7.34 -71.66
N ARG A 1071 -21.85 7.72 -72.36
CA ARG A 1071 -22.54 9.01 -72.21
C ARG A 1071 -23.85 8.81 -71.48
N GLY A 1072 -24.26 9.78 -70.68
CA GLY A 1072 -25.55 9.74 -69.99
C GLY A 1072 -25.68 10.77 -68.90
N ASP A 1073 -26.92 11.10 -68.55
CA ASP A 1073 -27.23 12.17 -67.59
C ASP A 1073 -27.27 11.69 -66.13
N ALA A 1074 -27.13 10.38 -65.90
CA ALA A 1074 -27.21 9.76 -64.57
C ALA A 1074 -26.51 8.39 -64.52
N LEU A 1075 -25.25 8.32 -64.96
CA LEU A 1075 -24.46 7.08 -64.87
C LEU A 1075 -24.07 6.81 -63.40
N PRO A 1076 -24.23 5.58 -62.88
CA PRO A 1076 -23.81 5.26 -61.51
C PRO A 1076 -22.28 5.36 -61.38
N ALA A 1077 -21.80 6.07 -60.37
CA ALA A 1077 -20.38 6.16 -60.06
C ALA A 1077 -19.98 5.08 -59.06
N THR A 1078 -19.10 4.16 -59.49
CA THR A 1078 -18.56 3.09 -58.65
C THR A 1078 -17.08 3.31 -58.40
N ILE A 1079 -16.66 3.31 -57.14
CA ILE A 1079 -15.24 3.33 -56.75
C ILE A 1079 -14.84 1.89 -56.39
N ARG A 1080 -13.72 1.40 -56.93
CA ARG A 1080 -13.15 0.08 -56.64
C ARG A 1080 -11.73 0.20 -56.12
N ILE A 1081 -11.46 -0.41 -54.97
CA ILE A 1081 -10.11 -0.47 -54.39
C ILE A 1081 -9.93 -1.83 -53.71
N GLY A 1082 -8.77 -2.47 -53.94
CA GLY A 1082 -8.46 -3.77 -53.35
C GLY A 1082 -9.50 -4.87 -53.61
N GLY A 1083 -10.22 -4.80 -54.74
CA GLY A 1083 -11.29 -5.74 -55.09
C GLY A 1083 -12.66 -5.45 -54.46
N VAL A 1084 -12.81 -4.36 -53.70
CA VAL A 1084 -14.08 -3.96 -53.06
C VAL A 1084 -14.70 -2.80 -53.84
N ASP A 1085 -15.97 -2.95 -54.22
CA ASP A 1085 -16.79 -1.90 -54.87
C ASP A 1085 -17.49 -1.02 -53.83
N SER A 1086 -17.72 0.24 -54.17
CA SER A 1086 -18.63 1.10 -53.42
C SER A 1086 -20.07 0.55 -53.47
N PRO A 1087 -20.91 0.86 -52.47
CA PRO A 1087 -22.28 0.33 -52.40
C PRO A 1087 -23.07 0.54 -53.70
N LYS A 1088 -23.73 -0.53 -54.16
CA LYS A 1088 -24.61 -0.53 -55.36
C LYS A 1088 -26.09 -0.47 -55.00
N THR A 1089 -26.40 -0.35 -53.71
CA THR A 1089 -27.75 -0.30 -53.14
C THR A 1089 -27.91 0.96 -52.29
N GLY A 1090 -29.13 1.48 -52.21
CA GLY A 1090 -29.41 2.78 -51.57
C GLY A 1090 -29.19 3.95 -52.53
N THR A 1091 -28.81 5.11 -51.99
CA THR A 1091 -28.51 6.33 -52.78
C THR A 1091 -27.17 6.15 -53.48
N VAL A 1092 -27.19 5.58 -54.69
CA VAL A 1092 -26.00 5.41 -55.53
C VAL A 1092 -25.66 6.76 -56.17
N PRO A 1093 -24.44 7.30 -55.96
CA PRO A 1093 -24.03 8.56 -56.58
C PRO A 1093 -24.09 8.46 -58.11
N THR A 1094 -24.72 9.43 -58.76
CA THR A 1094 -24.75 9.49 -60.24
C THR A 1094 -23.85 10.59 -60.78
N VAL A 1095 -23.37 10.43 -62.01
CA VAL A 1095 -22.57 11.41 -62.73
C VAL A 1095 -23.15 11.60 -64.13
N ALA A 1096 -23.19 12.86 -64.59
CA ALA A 1096 -23.56 13.19 -65.96
C ALA A 1096 -22.30 13.33 -66.82
N VAL A 1097 -22.23 12.59 -67.93
CA VAL A 1097 -21.09 12.54 -68.85
C VAL A 1097 -21.56 12.83 -70.28
N ASP A 1098 -20.86 13.73 -70.97
CA ASP A 1098 -21.17 14.21 -72.33
C ASP A 1098 -20.57 13.38 -73.48
#